data_AF-A0A8H6VUV6-F1
#
_entry.id   AF-A0A8H6VUV6-F1
#
_cell.length_a   1.000
_cell.length_b   1.000
_cell.length_c   1.000
_cell.angle_alpha   90.00
_cell.angle_beta   90.00
_cell.angle_gamma   90.00
#
_symmetry.space_group_name_H-M   'P 1'
#
loop_
_entity.id
_entity.type
_entity.pdbx_description
1 polymer ?
#
loop_
_entity_poly.entity_id
_entity_poly.type
_entity_poly.pdbx_seq_one_letter_code
_entity_poly.pdbx_strand_id
1 'polypeptide(L)'
;MSELRTWLTENGGFFHPDARFDQVASGSSIFASRDIPADATIVSCPFDLVITRDRSLDALSGILGAESRLSMQTWSARQLIATYISFHNIVGEEEGLVHHAYINLLPASNQLRTPLHFTPAELELVKGSNLYGATIDRERDWRREWEQCRGLVRGVNVQWAEEYTWERFLTAATHLSSRAFPSTLLSKTPSLVATGESEPILLPGIDALNHARGQPVSWVSNYTAGGTEGIPGPGSSISLVLHNATPSGDELFNNYGPKPNAELVLGYGFSLADNPDDTIVLKIGGMEGHKWEVGRHARGAEGVWDSVLASITEGEPTYEDYLDASSMLSEMVQSLLERLPMTRLEPVEGVRGDVALMVQHYLEGRPEGCIRGNNAVAGASRSMATAAATAAKPRMAPPHINSMTAQAPAAPAQTQPPPPQTQAPAPMPAPATSNEPARSEAHFSAKRFADAPISDASKQGIKHEFLSDVQAATLNYALTGLDLLVQAKTGTGKTLAFLLPSVERLTKIKDLRDRKISMLILSPTRELALQIEEEAQSLVAQHGLTINHAIGGTNMNAFSKRLMEQPPRILVATPGRLVDHLENTPNFLHLFNDLRVIVYDEADRLLDQGFKRELDKILKFMPDRTKVRRQALLFSATVSEEIKGVAKSSMAPNYKFISTLKEDEVNVHEHVPQHSLIVPFAQHLSATLAFLLQDKTRNSGATKAMIFLPTARAVSFFYETLSKLPRGTLPPLYEIHSRKSQPARIKAADAFKDAKQGVLISSDVTARGMDFPGVTLVIQTGLPANAEQYVHRLGRTARAGAGGRGILILSEPEAFFLRQKDVKEFNITPIPQSVPATGTADTYYLDAVQLAAAESTVRSLVAQVSEEVKAQTYRAFLGFYNAYCKGLKWSKEELVQSGNAYAVEALGWTRDAPPDIEKKTVGKMGLKGVRGLNIVSPPPKPKVEDLES
;
A
#
# COMPACT_ATOMS: atom_id res chain seq x y z
N MET A 1 -30.55 14.32 -28.98
CA MET A 1 -29.29 14.86 -29.56
C MET A 1 -29.36 16.38 -29.73
N SER A 2 -30.28 16.91 -30.55
CA SER A 2 -30.62 18.35 -30.57
C SER A 2 -30.98 18.90 -29.18
N GLU A 3 -31.73 18.12 -28.42
CA GLU A 3 -32.14 18.35 -27.03
C GLU A 3 -30.97 18.72 -26.10
N LEU A 4 -29.90 17.90 -26.01
CA LEU A 4 -28.70 18.22 -25.21
C LEU A 4 -28.06 19.55 -25.64
N ARG A 5 -27.92 19.80 -26.95
CA ARG A 5 -27.36 21.07 -27.43
C ARG A 5 -28.23 22.26 -26.99
N THR A 6 -29.55 22.11 -27.07
CA THR A 6 -30.53 23.13 -26.68
C THR A 6 -30.45 23.39 -25.18
N TRP A 7 -30.63 22.35 -24.35
CA TRP A 7 -30.50 22.38 -22.90
C TRP A 7 -29.16 22.97 -22.42
N LEU A 8 -28.04 22.56 -23.02
CA LEU A 8 -26.72 23.07 -22.63
C LEU A 8 -26.59 24.56 -22.95
N THR A 9 -27.11 25.01 -24.11
CA THR A 9 -27.06 26.42 -24.53
C THR A 9 -27.99 27.29 -23.67
N GLU A 10 -29.21 26.80 -23.36
CA GLU A 10 -30.18 27.48 -22.51
C GLU A 10 -29.67 27.66 -21.06
N ASN A 11 -28.86 26.72 -20.58
CA ASN A 11 -28.21 26.79 -19.28
C ASN A 11 -26.80 27.44 -19.33
N GLY A 12 -26.49 28.20 -20.39
CA GLY A 12 -25.28 29.05 -20.48
C GLY A 12 -23.99 28.35 -20.92
N GLY A 13 -24.06 27.08 -21.33
CA GLY A 13 -22.97 26.37 -22.00
C GLY A 13 -22.94 26.59 -23.50
N PHE A 14 -22.10 25.83 -24.20
CA PHE A 14 -21.89 25.99 -25.64
C PHE A 14 -21.54 24.67 -26.33
N PHE A 15 -21.96 24.54 -27.59
CA PHE A 15 -21.43 23.58 -28.56
C PHE A 15 -21.18 24.30 -29.88
N HIS A 16 -20.05 24.01 -30.54
CA HIS A 16 -19.72 24.59 -31.83
C HIS A 16 -20.82 24.29 -32.86
N PRO A 17 -21.29 25.28 -33.66
CA PRO A 17 -22.42 25.09 -34.57
C PRO A 17 -22.27 23.85 -35.44
N ASP A 18 -21.08 23.64 -36.02
CA ASP A 18 -20.80 22.52 -36.91
C ASP A 18 -20.48 21.17 -36.22
N ALA A 19 -20.44 21.08 -34.88
CA ALA A 19 -20.18 19.83 -34.15
C ALA A 19 -21.46 18.95 -34.05
N ARG A 20 -21.71 18.10 -35.04
CA ARG A 20 -22.91 17.26 -35.18
C ARG A 20 -22.77 15.96 -34.39
N PHE A 21 -23.80 15.57 -33.65
CA PHE A 21 -23.88 14.23 -33.04
C PHE A 21 -24.43 13.22 -34.05
N ASP A 22 -23.74 12.10 -34.26
CA ASP A 22 -24.17 10.97 -35.10
C ASP A 22 -24.15 9.64 -34.33
N GLN A 23 -24.92 8.66 -34.80
CA GLN A 23 -24.91 7.29 -34.28
C GLN A 23 -23.83 6.44 -34.96
N VAL A 24 -23.08 5.69 -34.16
CA VAL A 24 -22.02 4.76 -34.56
C VAL A 24 -22.24 3.40 -33.88
N ALA A 25 -21.53 2.35 -34.31
CA ALA A 25 -21.74 0.99 -33.78
C ALA A 25 -21.52 0.86 -32.25
N SER A 26 -20.73 1.76 -31.65
CA SER A 26 -20.42 1.85 -30.22
C SER A 26 -21.33 2.81 -29.42
N GLY A 27 -22.28 3.51 -30.04
CA GLY A 27 -23.16 4.48 -29.38
C GLY A 27 -23.30 5.78 -30.18
N SER A 28 -23.22 6.93 -29.50
CA SER A 28 -23.19 8.25 -30.16
C SER A 28 -21.77 8.83 -30.14
N SER A 29 -21.37 9.51 -31.20
CA SER A 29 -20.16 10.35 -31.23
C SER A 29 -20.43 11.70 -31.91
N ILE A 30 -19.44 12.57 -31.96
CA ILE A 30 -19.53 13.94 -32.47
C ILE A 30 -18.58 14.09 -33.66
N PHE A 31 -19.06 14.67 -34.77
CA PHE A 31 -18.32 14.87 -36.02
C PHE A 31 -18.38 16.32 -36.47
N ALA A 32 -17.35 16.78 -37.17
CA ALA A 32 -17.34 18.08 -37.82
C ALA A 32 -18.22 18.03 -39.10
N SER A 33 -19.32 18.79 -39.13
CA SER A 33 -20.22 18.86 -40.30
C SER A 33 -19.80 19.90 -41.36
N ARG A 34 -18.77 20.69 -41.03
CA ARG A 34 -17.95 21.56 -41.88
C ARG A 34 -16.57 21.66 -41.26
N ASP A 35 -15.59 22.22 -41.96
CA ASP A 35 -14.24 22.41 -41.46
C ASP A 35 -14.20 23.27 -40.17
N ILE A 36 -13.82 22.60 -39.08
CA ILE A 36 -13.33 23.02 -37.77
C ILE A 36 -12.02 23.83 -37.75
N PRO A 37 -11.89 25.16 -37.61
CA PRO A 37 -10.55 25.76 -37.51
C PRO A 37 -9.82 25.38 -36.21
N ALA A 38 -8.49 25.49 -36.23
CA ALA A 38 -7.68 25.48 -35.00
C ALA A 38 -8.07 26.63 -34.06
N ASP A 39 -7.79 26.49 -32.77
CA ASP A 39 -8.16 27.41 -31.68
C ASP A 39 -9.68 27.60 -31.50
N ALA A 40 -10.52 26.83 -32.19
CA ALA A 40 -11.96 26.80 -31.98
C ALA A 40 -12.33 26.11 -30.67
N THR A 41 -13.23 26.74 -29.91
CA THR A 41 -13.94 26.06 -28.81
C THR A 41 -14.96 25.10 -29.41
N ILE A 42 -14.89 23.82 -29.03
CA ILE A 42 -15.84 22.79 -29.49
C ILE A 42 -17.05 22.70 -28.56
N VAL A 43 -16.81 22.86 -27.27
CA VAL A 43 -17.81 22.68 -26.22
C VAL A 43 -17.41 23.46 -24.97
N SER A 44 -18.39 24.01 -24.26
CA SER A 44 -18.22 24.61 -22.93
C SER A 44 -19.30 24.13 -21.98
N CYS A 45 -18.88 23.62 -20.82
CA CYS A 45 -19.75 23.16 -19.74
C CYS A 45 -19.64 24.14 -18.57
N PRO A 46 -20.72 24.86 -18.21
CA PRO A 46 -20.80 25.64 -16.97
C PRO A 46 -20.54 24.74 -15.76
N PHE A 47 -19.83 25.25 -14.74
CA PHE A 47 -19.65 24.51 -13.49
C PHE A 47 -20.99 24.27 -12.78
N ASP A 48 -21.95 25.17 -13.00
CA ASP A 48 -23.35 25.03 -12.57
C ASP A 48 -24.09 23.84 -13.24
N LEU A 49 -23.51 23.16 -14.24
CA LEU A 49 -24.00 21.92 -14.88
C LEU A 49 -23.07 20.71 -14.68
N VAL A 50 -22.05 20.80 -13.84
CA VAL A 50 -21.18 19.65 -13.54
C VAL A 50 -21.89 18.70 -12.57
N ILE A 51 -21.77 17.40 -12.81
CA ILE A 51 -22.25 16.37 -11.89
C ILE A 51 -21.11 16.01 -10.94
N THR A 52 -21.09 16.70 -9.79
CA THR A 52 -20.16 16.46 -8.68
C THR A 52 -20.78 15.54 -7.61
N ARG A 53 -19.94 15.08 -6.68
CA ARG A 53 -20.36 14.45 -5.43
C ARG A 53 -21.41 15.29 -4.70
N ASP A 54 -21.11 16.55 -4.43
CA ASP A 54 -21.94 17.42 -3.61
C ASP A 54 -23.28 17.75 -4.29
N ARG A 55 -23.28 18.00 -5.61
CA ARG A 55 -24.52 18.21 -6.36
C ARG A 55 -25.42 16.97 -6.35
N SER A 56 -24.82 15.79 -6.46
CA SER A 56 -25.53 14.51 -6.35
C SER A 56 -26.08 14.30 -4.94
N LEU A 57 -25.30 14.62 -3.90
CA LEU A 57 -25.73 14.58 -2.51
C LEU A 57 -26.89 15.56 -2.24
N ASP A 58 -26.85 16.78 -2.77
CA ASP A 58 -27.86 17.80 -2.58
C ASP A 58 -29.19 17.41 -3.22
N ALA A 59 -29.19 17.03 -4.50
CA ALA A 59 -30.40 16.57 -5.18
C ALA A 59 -30.99 15.30 -4.54
N LEU A 60 -30.15 14.32 -4.19
CA LEU A 60 -30.61 13.13 -3.47
C LEU A 60 -31.11 13.47 -2.04
N SER A 61 -30.61 14.52 -1.39
CA SER A 61 -31.12 14.98 -0.09
C SER A 61 -32.52 15.61 -0.19
N GLY A 62 -32.88 16.18 -1.33
CA GLY A 62 -34.24 16.61 -1.62
C GLY A 62 -35.18 15.41 -1.74
N ILE A 63 -34.85 14.47 -2.62
CA ILE A 63 -35.68 13.30 -2.97
C ILE A 63 -35.80 12.30 -1.82
N LEU A 64 -34.68 11.99 -1.15
CA LEU A 64 -34.61 10.98 -0.07
C LEU A 64 -34.75 11.60 1.33
N GLY A 65 -35.07 12.90 1.41
CA GLY A 65 -35.27 13.64 2.66
C GLY A 65 -33.98 14.02 3.38
N ALA A 66 -34.05 15.14 4.12
CA ALA A 66 -32.89 15.72 4.82
C ALA A 66 -32.27 14.78 5.87
N GLU A 67 -33.05 13.88 6.48
CA GLU A 67 -32.55 12.89 7.45
C GLU A 67 -31.57 11.89 6.80
N SER A 68 -31.80 11.53 5.53
CA SER A 68 -30.92 10.65 4.75
C SER A 68 -29.56 11.27 4.44
N ARG A 69 -29.45 12.61 4.44
CA ARG A 69 -28.24 13.35 4.06
C ARG A 69 -27.01 12.94 4.88
N LEU A 70 -27.15 12.78 6.19
CA LEU A 70 -26.05 12.37 7.09
C LEU A 70 -25.53 10.96 6.77
N SER A 71 -26.40 10.05 6.33
CA SER A 71 -26.00 8.71 5.89
C SER A 71 -25.31 8.77 4.53
N MET A 72 -25.87 9.53 3.58
CA MET A 72 -25.30 9.72 2.24
C MET A 72 -23.97 10.48 2.23
N GLN A 73 -23.69 11.34 3.22
CA GLN A 73 -22.38 11.99 3.38
C GLN A 73 -21.22 10.99 3.52
N THR A 74 -21.47 9.77 4.03
CA THR A 74 -20.45 8.72 4.19
C THR A 74 -20.21 7.88 2.93
N TRP A 75 -21.00 8.08 1.88
CA TRP A 75 -20.88 7.33 0.62
C TRP A 75 -19.67 7.79 -0.21
N SER A 76 -19.22 6.95 -1.14
CA SER A 76 -18.24 7.36 -2.16
C SER A 76 -18.89 8.29 -3.22
N ALA A 77 -18.07 9.09 -3.91
CA ALA A 77 -18.54 9.88 -5.06
C ALA A 77 -19.22 9.00 -6.13
N ARG A 78 -18.74 7.76 -6.32
CA ARG A 78 -19.38 6.78 -7.22
C ARG A 78 -20.77 6.39 -6.74
N GLN A 79 -20.93 6.09 -5.45
CA GLN A 79 -22.25 5.76 -4.88
C GLN A 79 -23.24 6.92 -5.07
N LEU A 80 -22.81 8.15 -4.77
CA LEU A 80 -23.66 9.35 -4.92
C LEU A 80 -24.02 9.62 -6.39
N ILE A 81 -23.03 9.71 -7.28
CA ILE A 81 -23.27 10.06 -8.69
C ILE A 81 -24.00 8.93 -9.44
N ALA A 82 -23.70 7.65 -9.18
CA ALA A 82 -24.41 6.55 -9.81
C ALA A 82 -25.86 6.40 -9.29
N THR A 83 -26.12 6.72 -8.01
CA THR A 83 -27.51 6.82 -7.49
C THR A 83 -28.24 7.98 -8.15
N TYR A 84 -27.62 9.17 -8.21
CA TYR A 84 -28.18 10.37 -8.86
C TYR A 84 -28.57 10.09 -10.32
N ILE A 85 -27.67 9.52 -11.13
CA ILE A 85 -27.96 9.14 -12.52
C ILE A 85 -29.10 8.09 -12.60
N SER A 86 -29.07 7.07 -11.75
CA SER A 86 -30.11 6.03 -11.73
C SER A 86 -31.50 6.62 -11.44
N PHE A 87 -31.57 7.62 -10.57
CA PHE A 87 -32.83 8.21 -10.11
C PHE A 87 -33.61 8.98 -11.17
N HIS A 88 -32.95 9.54 -12.19
CA HIS A 88 -33.62 10.19 -13.35
C HIS A 88 -34.51 9.24 -14.17
N ASN A 89 -34.49 7.94 -13.86
CA ASN A 89 -35.28 6.90 -14.51
C ASN A 89 -36.13 6.09 -13.49
N ILE A 90 -36.32 6.62 -12.28
CA ILE A 90 -37.02 5.99 -11.14
C ILE A 90 -37.99 6.97 -10.47
N VAL A 91 -37.61 8.24 -10.31
CA VAL A 91 -38.51 9.32 -9.91
C VAL A 91 -38.95 10.13 -11.12
N GLY A 92 -39.99 10.96 -10.97
CA GLY A 92 -40.49 11.84 -12.03
C GLY A 92 -39.60 13.08 -12.22
N GLU A 93 -40.16 14.10 -12.87
CA GLU A 93 -39.57 15.44 -12.94
C GLU A 93 -39.66 16.13 -11.57
N GLU A 94 -38.78 15.74 -10.64
CA GLU A 94 -38.66 16.30 -9.29
C GLU A 94 -37.58 17.40 -9.21
N GLU A 95 -37.77 18.37 -8.31
CA GLU A 95 -36.89 19.53 -8.15
C GLU A 95 -35.45 19.12 -7.73
N GLY A 96 -34.53 19.08 -8.71
CA GLY A 96 -33.11 18.80 -8.51
C GLY A 96 -32.47 17.90 -9.58
N LEU A 97 -33.28 17.11 -10.31
CA LEU A 97 -32.80 16.20 -11.36
C LEU A 97 -32.63 16.88 -12.74
N VAL A 98 -31.86 17.96 -12.78
CA VAL A 98 -31.75 18.82 -13.97
C VAL A 98 -31.07 18.19 -15.21
N HIS A 99 -30.62 16.94 -15.14
CA HIS A 99 -29.73 16.31 -16.15
C HIS A 99 -30.41 15.32 -17.11
N HIS A 100 -31.75 15.25 -17.17
CA HIS A 100 -32.46 14.32 -18.06
C HIS A 100 -31.98 14.40 -19.53
N ALA A 101 -31.85 15.59 -20.12
CA ALA A 101 -31.40 15.79 -21.51
C ALA A 101 -29.97 15.27 -21.80
N TYR A 102 -29.13 15.13 -20.78
CA TYR A 102 -27.80 14.52 -20.87
C TYR A 102 -27.85 13.01 -20.62
N ILE A 103 -28.56 12.57 -19.57
CA ILE A 103 -28.66 11.14 -19.21
C ILE A 103 -29.38 10.34 -20.30
N ASN A 104 -30.37 10.93 -20.97
CA ASN A 104 -31.09 10.33 -22.12
C ASN A 104 -30.21 10.08 -23.35
N LEU A 105 -28.95 10.55 -23.37
CA LEU A 105 -27.97 10.28 -24.42
C LEU A 105 -26.84 9.31 -23.99
N LEU A 106 -26.84 8.86 -22.74
CA LEU A 106 -25.90 7.84 -22.29
C LEU A 106 -26.30 6.46 -22.84
N PRO A 107 -25.35 5.63 -23.28
CA PRO A 107 -25.66 4.38 -23.97
C PRO A 107 -26.32 3.35 -23.05
N ALA A 108 -27.34 2.65 -23.53
CA ALA A 108 -28.03 1.62 -22.76
C ALA A 108 -27.10 0.45 -22.38
N SER A 109 -27.46 -0.36 -21.37
CA SER A 109 -26.55 -1.40 -20.84
C SER A 109 -26.11 -2.44 -21.88
N ASN A 110 -26.94 -2.74 -22.88
CA ASN A 110 -26.60 -3.60 -24.01
C ASN A 110 -25.65 -2.95 -25.06
N GLN A 111 -25.55 -1.62 -25.08
CA GLN A 111 -24.60 -0.85 -25.88
C GLN A 111 -23.23 -0.73 -25.20
N LEU A 112 -23.15 -0.94 -23.87
CA LEU A 112 -21.87 -0.95 -23.16
C LEU A 112 -20.99 -2.16 -23.58
N ARG A 113 -19.68 -1.94 -23.50
CA ARG A 113 -18.61 -2.84 -23.99
C ARG A 113 -17.47 -3.08 -22.98
N THR A 114 -17.56 -2.53 -21.77
CA THR A 114 -16.64 -2.92 -20.69
C THR A 114 -16.97 -4.35 -20.21
N PRO A 115 -16.00 -5.15 -19.72
CA PRO A 115 -16.19 -6.54 -19.29
C PRO A 115 -17.32 -6.83 -18.29
N LEU A 116 -17.78 -5.83 -17.54
CA LEU A 116 -18.94 -5.96 -16.64
C LEU A 116 -20.29 -6.12 -17.38
N HIS A 117 -20.34 -5.82 -18.67
CA HIS A 117 -21.51 -5.96 -19.55
C HIS A 117 -21.24 -7.00 -20.67
N PHE A 118 -20.30 -7.93 -20.43
CA PHE A 118 -20.05 -9.06 -21.33
C PHE A 118 -21.11 -10.15 -21.16
N THR A 119 -21.44 -10.84 -22.25
CA THR A 119 -22.14 -12.13 -22.18
C THR A 119 -21.23 -13.17 -21.50
N PRO A 120 -21.77 -14.29 -20.99
CA PRO A 120 -20.94 -15.37 -20.47
C PRO A 120 -19.91 -15.87 -21.49
N ALA A 121 -20.26 -15.94 -22.77
CA ALA A 121 -19.33 -16.32 -23.85
C ALA A 121 -18.19 -15.30 -24.02
N GLU A 122 -18.50 -14.00 -24.02
CA GLU A 122 -17.51 -12.92 -24.10
C GLU A 122 -16.58 -12.88 -22.87
N LEU A 123 -17.10 -13.19 -21.68
CA LEU A 123 -16.33 -13.25 -20.44
C LEU A 123 -15.39 -14.47 -20.39
N GLU A 124 -15.80 -15.61 -20.98
CA GLU A 124 -14.91 -16.77 -21.17
C GLU A 124 -13.72 -16.43 -22.10
N LEU A 125 -13.88 -15.57 -23.12
CA LEU A 125 -12.76 -15.17 -24.01
C LEU A 125 -11.61 -14.46 -23.29
N VAL A 126 -11.87 -13.82 -22.14
CA VAL A 126 -10.86 -13.11 -21.35
C VAL A 126 -10.44 -13.87 -20.09
N LYS A 127 -10.98 -15.07 -19.86
CA LYS A 127 -10.71 -15.93 -18.71
C LYS A 127 -9.25 -16.34 -18.62
N GLY A 128 -8.78 -16.62 -17.40
CA GLY A 128 -7.35 -16.82 -17.10
C GLY A 128 -6.50 -15.54 -17.15
N SER A 129 -6.97 -14.47 -17.80
CA SER A 129 -6.23 -13.20 -17.92
C SER A 129 -6.49 -12.23 -16.77
N ASN A 130 -5.56 -11.28 -16.57
CA ASN A 130 -5.67 -10.22 -15.55
C ASN A 130 -6.98 -9.41 -15.64
N LEU A 131 -7.51 -9.22 -16.86
CA LEU A 131 -8.75 -8.48 -17.12
C LEU A 131 -9.97 -9.17 -16.49
N TYR A 132 -10.07 -10.51 -16.61
CA TYR A 132 -11.13 -11.29 -15.98
C TYR A 132 -11.08 -11.15 -14.44
N GLY A 133 -9.89 -11.30 -13.83
CA GLY A 133 -9.72 -11.12 -12.38
C GLY A 133 -10.18 -9.74 -11.90
N ALA A 134 -9.71 -8.68 -12.58
CA ALA A 134 -10.08 -7.29 -12.26
C ALA A 134 -11.56 -6.96 -12.54
N THR A 135 -12.23 -7.75 -13.39
CA THR A 135 -13.67 -7.64 -13.65
C THR A 135 -14.48 -8.23 -12.50
N ILE A 136 -14.15 -9.47 -12.08
CA ILE A 136 -14.83 -10.15 -10.97
C ILE A 136 -14.61 -9.41 -9.64
N ASP A 137 -13.41 -8.89 -9.38
CA ASP A 137 -13.14 -8.05 -8.21
C ASP A 137 -14.00 -6.77 -8.21
N ARG A 138 -14.07 -6.07 -9.36
CA ARG A 138 -14.85 -4.82 -9.50
C ARG A 138 -16.36 -5.08 -9.37
N GLU A 139 -16.89 -6.14 -9.99
CA GLU A 139 -18.32 -6.47 -9.91
C GLU A 139 -18.74 -6.68 -8.45
N ARG A 140 -18.01 -7.52 -7.71
CA ARG A 140 -18.28 -7.82 -6.30
C ARG A 140 -18.29 -6.55 -5.43
N ASP A 141 -17.34 -5.65 -5.65
CA ASP A 141 -17.18 -4.48 -4.79
C ASP A 141 -18.18 -3.36 -5.16
N TRP A 142 -18.53 -3.19 -6.44
CA TRP A 142 -19.63 -2.33 -6.88
C TRP A 142 -21.01 -2.88 -6.46
N ARG A 143 -21.21 -4.21 -6.47
CA ARG A 143 -22.46 -4.84 -6.02
C ARG A 143 -22.74 -4.57 -4.54
N ARG A 144 -21.71 -4.56 -3.69
CA ARG A 144 -21.82 -4.16 -2.27
C ARG A 144 -22.18 -2.67 -2.12
N GLU A 145 -21.61 -1.80 -2.95
CA GLU A 145 -21.94 -0.37 -2.94
C GLU A 145 -23.40 -0.12 -3.34
N TRP A 146 -23.91 -0.83 -4.35
CA TRP A 146 -25.34 -0.81 -4.70
C TRP A 146 -26.23 -1.32 -3.57
N GLU A 147 -25.89 -2.45 -2.95
CA GLU A 147 -26.65 -3.01 -1.82
C GLU A 147 -26.75 -2.02 -0.65
N GLN A 148 -25.70 -1.24 -0.37
CA GLN A 148 -25.72 -0.16 0.62
C GLN A 148 -26.65 0.99 0.21
N CYS A 149 -26.53 1.49 -1.02
CA CYS A 149 -27.37 2.60 -1.51
C CYS A 149 -28.86 2.20 -1.51
N ARG A 150 -29.15 1.02 -2.06
CA ARG A 150 -30.49 0.42 -2.10
C ARG A 150 -31.08 0.16 -0.71
N GLY A 151 -30.23 -0.17 0.27
CA GLY A 151 -30.64 -0.30 1.67
C GLY A 151 -31.20 0.99 2.26
N LEU A 152 -30.57 2.14 1.99
CA LEU A 152 -31.09 3.45 2.38
C LEU A 152 -32.35 3.81 1.59
N VAL A 153 -32.34 3.66 0.25
CA VAL A 153 -33.50 3.98 -0.58
C VAL A 153 -34.74 3.20 -0.13
N ARG A 154 -34.60 1.91 0.23
CA ARG A 154 -35.69 1.09 0.77
C ARG A 154 -36.24 1.60 2.10
N GLY A 155 -35.43 2.27 2.91
CA GLY A 155 -35.88 2.92 4.14
C GLY A 155 -36.76 4.14 3.92
N VAL A 156 -36.66 4.78 2.74
CA VAL A 156 -37.47 5.94 2.34
C VAL A 156 -38.68 5.51 1.49
N ASN A 157 -38.44 4.75 0.41
CA ASN A 157 -39.47 4.30 -0.52
C ASN A 157 -39.15 2.89 -1.05
N VAL A 158 -40.05 1.94 -0.79
CA VAL A 158 -39.88 0.54 -1.19
C VAL A 158 -39.97 0.36 -2.70
N GLN A 159 -40.86 1.09 -3.39
CA GLN A 159 -41.00 1.00 -4.85
C GLN A 159 -39.75 1.52 -5.56
N TRP A 160 -39.22 2.69 -5.16
CA TRP A 160 -37.95 3.19 -5.70
C TRP A 160 -36.80 2.21 -5.46
N ALA A 161 -36.80 1.49 -4.34
CA ALA A 161 -35.82 0.44 -4.08
C ALA A 161 -36.06 -0.86 -4.87
N GLU A 162 -37.23 -1.09 -5.45
CA GLU A 162 -37.49 -2.19 -6.36
C GLU A 162 -37.07 -1.83 -7.79
N GLU A 163 -37.37 -0.60 -8.23
CA GLU A 163 -36.94 -0.06 -9.52
C GLU A 163 -35.43 0.26 -9.59
N TYR A 164 -34.77 0.52 -8.47
CA TYR A 164 -33.32 0.69 -8.36
C TYR A 164 -32.57 -0.65 -8.45
N THR A 165 -32.64 -1.26 -9.63
CA THR A 165 -32.01 -2.56 -9.91
C THR A 165 -30.48 -2.49 -9.94
N TRP A 166 -29.83 -3.65 -9.82
CA TRP A 166 -28.39 -3.79 -9.98
C TRP A 166 -27.94 -3.29 -11.36
N GLU A 167 -28.71 -3.59 -12.40
CA GLU A 167 -28.42 -3.17 -13.77
C GLU A 167 -28.34 -1.65 -13.85
N ARG A 168 -29.36 -0.89 -13.40
CA ARG A 168 -29.33 0.59 -13.42
C ARG A 168 -28.09 1.17 -12.75
N PHE A 169 -27.74 0.69 -11.55
CA PHE A 169 -26.53 1.13 -10.86
C PHE A 169 -25.26 0.76 -11.64
N LEU A 170 -25.19 -0.45 -12.18
CA LEU A 170 -24.04 -0.91 -12.97
C LEU A 170 -23.86 -0.09 -14.24
N THR A 171 -24.93 0.21 -14.98
CA THR A 171 -24.91 1.10 -16.14
C THR A 171 -24.41 2.49 -15.75
N ALA A 172 -24.99 3.10 -14.71
CA ALA A 172 -24.62 4.43 -14.21
C ALA A 172 -23.16 4.50 -13.69
N ALA A 173 -22.71 3.50 -12.93
CA ALA A 173 -21.32 3.39 -12.45
C ALA A 173 -20.34 3.15 -13.60
N THR A 174 -20.77 2.48 -14.68
CA THR A 174 -19.97 2.31 -15.89
C THR A 174 -19.87 3.62 -16.68
N HIS A 175 -20.94 4.43 -16.77
CA HIS A 175 -20.86 5.78 -17.32
C HIS A 175 -19.85 6.64 -16.55
N LEU A 176 -19.93 6.67 -15.22
CA LEU A 176 -18.94 7.36 -14.40
C LEU A 176 -17.52 6.83 -14.66
N SER A 177 -17.32 5.51 -14.70
CA SER A 177 -15.98 4.93 -14.94
C SER A 177 -15.43 5.13 -16.36
N SER A 178 -16.27 5.48 -17.33
CA SER A 178 -15.89 5.67 -18.75
C SER A 178 -15.91 7.13 -19.21
N ARG A 179 -16.51 8.04 -18.44
CA ARG A 179 -16.68 9.45 -18.81
C ARG A 179 -16.20 10.45 -17.75
N ALA A 180 -15.78 9.99 -16.57
CA ALA A 180 -15.33 10.88 -15.51
C ALA A 180 -13.96 11.51 -15.77
N PHE A 181 -13.87 12.79 -15.42
CA PHE A 181 -12.63 13.53 -15.27
C PHE A 181 -12.35 13.75 -13.76
N PRO A 182 -11.12 14.11 -13.36
CA PRO A 182 -10.85 14.47 -11.96
C PRO A 182 -11.37 15.88 -11.65
N SER A 183 -11.83 16.09 -10.41
CA SER A 183 -12.32 17.38 -9.91
C SER A 183 -11.28 18.51 -9.96
N THR A 184 -9.99 18.21 -10.17
CA THR A 184 -8.92 19.18 -10.42
C THR A 184 -9.13 20.04 -11.68
N LEU A 185 -10.00 19.64 -12.61
CA LEU A 185 -10.47 20.49 -13.71
C LEU A 185 -11.35 21.68 -13.25
N LEU A 186 -12.00 21.58 -12.08
CA LEU A 186 -12.82 22.66 -11.49
C LEU A 186 -11.99 23.68 -10.69
N SER A 187 -10.66 23.61 -10.80
CA SER A 187 -9.73 24.53 -10.13
C SER A 187 -9.28 25.66 -11.05
N LYS A 188 -8.75 26.75 -10.47
CA LYS A 188 -8.24 27.91 -11.23
C LYS A 188 -7.11 27.58 -12.21
N THR A 189 -6.50 26.41 -12.08
CA THR A 189 -5.48 25.85 -12.97
C THR A 189 -5.92 24.43 -13.37
N PRO A 190 -6.83 24.26 -14.34
CA PRO A 190 -7.42 22.97 -14.66
C PRO A 190 -6.36 21.94 -15.03
N SER A 191 -6.45 20.76 -14.42
CA SER A 191 -5.51 19.65 -14.64
C SER A 191 -6.24 18.33 -14.84
N LEU A 192 -5.75 17.52 -15.78
CA LEU A 192 -6.16 16.12 -15.95
C LEU A 192 -5.43 15.16 -15.00
N VAL A 193 -4.51 15.67 -14.16
CA VAL A 193 -3.84 14.87 -13.14
C VAL A 193 -4.77 14.73 -11.94
N ALA A 194 -5.12 13.49 -11.61
CA ALA A 194 -5.80 13.15 -10.36
C ALA A 194 -4.84 13.24 -9.17
N THR A 195 -5.34 13.74 -8.04
CA THR A 195 -4.65 13.77 -6.74
C THR A 195 -5.36 12.86 -5.74
N GLY A 196 -4.74 12.60 -4.59
CA GLY A 196 -5.38 11.82 -3.51
C GLY A 196 -6.64 12.45 -2.92
N GLU A 197 -6.91 13.72 -3.23
CA GLU A 197 -8.09 14.49 -2.80
C GLU A 197 -9.07 14.73 -3.97
N SER A 198 -8.74 14.33 -5.21
CA SER A 198 -9.59 14.54 -6.38
C SER A 198 -10.68 13.47 -6.50
N GLU A 199 -11.89 13.91 -6.82
CA GLU A 199 -13.05 13.03 -7.02
C GLU A 199 -13.44 12.93 -8.51
N PRO A 200 -14.09 11.84 -8.94
CA PRO A 200 -14.62 11.72 -10.29
C PRO A 200 -15.83 12.66 -10.49
N ILE A 201 -15.81 13.42 -11.58
CA ILE A 201 -16.90 14.30 -12.01
C ILE A 201 -17.30 14.01 -13.46
N LEU A 202 -18.57 14.24 -13.82
CA LEU A 202 -19.00 14.27 -15.23
C LEU A 202 -19.16 15.72 -15.70
N LEU A 203 -18.81 15.96 -16.96
CA LEU A 203 -18.78 17.28 -17.60
C LEU A 203 -19.71 17.28 -18.83
N PRO A 204 -21.05 17.38 -18.65
CA PRO A 204 -22.03 17.15 -19.70
C PRO A 204 -21.68 17.78 -21.04
N GLY A 205 -21.43 16.93 -22.03
CA GLY A 205 -21.10 17.31 -23.41
C GLY A 205 -19.61 17.33 -23.72
N ILE A 206 -18.73 17.70 -22.78
CA ILE A 206 -17.27 17.54 -22.92
C ILE A 206 -16.90 16.05 -22.83
N ASP A 207 -17.61 15.36 -21.95
CA ASP A 207 -17.56 13.92 -21.74
C ASP A 207 -18.33 13.10 -22.79
N ALA A 208 -18.98 13.76 -23.75
CA ALA A 208 -19.62 13.14 -24.91
C ALA A 208 -18.70 13.09 -26.15
N LEU A 209 -17.58 13.81 -26.13
CA LEU A 209 -16.51 13.63 -27.11
C LEU A 209 -15.80 12.30 -26.86
N ASN A 210 -15.55 11.53 -27.93
CA ASN A 210 -14.70 10.35 -27.86
C ASN A 210 -13.23 10.75 -27.65
N HIS A 211 -12.38 9.78 -27.33
CA HIS A 211 -10.98 10.04 -26.97
C HIS A 211 -10.00 9.58 -28.06
N ALA A 212 -9.27 10.52 -28.66
CA ALA A 212 -8.17 10.23 -29.59
C ALA A 212 -6.82 10.19 -28.86
N ARG A 213 -5.93 9.27 -29.28
CA ARG A 213 -4.60 9.13 -28.70
C ARG A 213 -3.65 10.19 -29.25
N GLY A 214 -3.36 11.22 -28.45
CA GLY A 214 -2.36 12.24 -28.78
C GLY A 214 -2.88 13.42 -29.60
N GLN A 215 -4.19 13.63 -29.65
CA GLN A 215 -4.77 14.83 -30.26
C GLN A 215 -4.62 16.03 -29.29
N PRO A 216 -3.88 17.08 -29.65
CA PRO A 216 -3.66 18.21 -28.77
C PRO A 216 -4.94 19.07 -28.60
N VAL A 217 -5.33 19.27 -27.35
CA VAL A 217 -6.50 20.08 -26.93
C VAL A 217 -6.15 20.92 -25.70
N SER A 218 -6.70 22.13 -25.62
CA SER A 218 -6.58 23.02 -24.46
C SER A 218 -7.85 22.95 -23.60
N TRP A 219 -7.65 22.91 -22.28
CA TRP A 219 -8.71 23.01 -21.28
C TRP A 219 -8.69 24.42 -20.70
N VAL A 220 -9.72 25.20 -20.99
CA VAL A 220 -9.81 26.62 -20.62
C VAL A 220 -10.94 26.82 -19.61
N SER A 221 -10.59 27.07 -18.35
CA SER A 221 -11.56 27.40 -17.30
C SER A 221 -11.69 28.91 -17.14
N ASN A 222 -12.92 29.41 -17.27
CA ASN A 222 -13.28 30.82 -17.11
C ASN A 222 -13.95 31.03 -15.75
N TYR A 223 -13.50 32.03 -15.00
CA TYR A 223 -13.99 32.34 -13.65
C TYR A 223 -14.59 33.74 -13.59
N THR A 224 -15.89 33.81 -13.29
CA THR A 224 -16.59 35.07 -13.04
C THR A 224 -16.21 35.63 -11.65
N ALA A 225 -16.16 36.95 -11.53
CA ALA A 225 -15.77 37.62 -10.29
C ALA A 225 -16.89 37.52 -9.24
N GLY A 226 -16.63 36.82 -8.12
CA GLY A 226 -17.56 36.69 -7.00
C GLY A 226 -17.29 35.51 -6.06
N GLY A 227 -16.62 34.46 -6.54
CA GLY A 227 -16.30 33.27 -5.73
C GLY A 227 -15.18 33.48 -4.71
N THR A 228 -15.35 32.90 -3.51
CA THR A 228 -14.28 32.70 -2.52
C THR A 228 -13.27 31.65 -2.99
N GLU A 229 -12.13 31.51 -2.30
CA GLU A 229 -11.11 30.52 -2.69
C GLU A 229 -11.69 29.10 -2.78
N GLY A 230 -11.47 28.44 -3.92
CA GLY A 230 -11.96 27.09 -4.22
C GLY A 230 -13.36 27.00 -4.84
N ILE A 231 -14.23 28.01 -4.68
CA ILE A 231 -15.62 27.96 -5.17
C ILE A 231 -15.78 28.85 -6.42
N PRO A 232 -16.19 28.31 -7.58
CA PRO A 232 -16.47 29.14 -8.76
C PRO A 232 -17.66 30.09 -8.55
N GLY A 233 -17.62 31.27 -9.17
CA GLY A 233 -18.77 32.18 -9.21
C GLY A 233 -19.82 31.73 -10.23
N PRO A 234 -21.10 32.15 -10.10
CA PRO A 234 -22.15 31.83 -11.06
C PRO A 234 -21.76 32.21 -12.50
N GLY A 235 -21.99 31.30 -13.45
CA GLY A 235 -21.57 31.49 -14.85
C GLY A 235 -20.06 31.27 -15.11
N SER A 236 -19.32 30.70 -14.17
CA SER A 236 -18.00 30.13 -14.43
C SER A 236 -18.13 28.81 -15.21
N SER A 237 -17.21 28.53 -16.14
CA SER A 237 -17.29 27.37 -17.04
C SER A 237 -15.93 26.79 -17.38
N ILE A 238 -15.92 25.56 -17.91
CA ILE A 238 -14.76 24.93 -18.54
C ILE A 238 -15.05 24.63 -20.01
N SER A 239 -14.07 24.93 -20.86
CA SER A 239 -14.20 24.85 -22.32
C SER A 239 -13.08 24.00 -22.92
N LEU A 240 -13.40 23.21 -23.94
CA LEU A 240 -12.42 22.44 -24.71
C LEU A 240 -12.13 23.12 -26.05
N VAL A 241 -10.86 23.38 -26.32
CA VAL A 241 -10.36 24.09 -27.51
C VAL A 241 -9.41 23.19 -28.31
N LEU A 242 -9.60 23.07 -29.62
CA LEU A 242 -8.68 22.30 -30.47
C LEU A 242 -7.40 23.06 -30.78
N HIS A 243 -6.26 22.37 -30.86
CA HIS A 243 -5.01 22.96 -31.38
C HIS A 243 -4.85 22.77 -32.90
N ASN A 244 -5.56 21.79 -33.47
CA ASN A 244 -5.54 21.47 -34.89
C ASN A 244 -6.93 21.72 -35.49
N ALA A 245 -6.97 22.03 -36.79
CA ALA A 245 -8.23 22.05 -37.52
C ALA A 245 -8.79 20.62 -37.71
N THR A 246 -10.12 20.46 -37.66
CA THR A 246 -10.83 19.20 -37.94
C THR A 246 -11.63 19.32 -39.24
N PRO A 247 -11.24 18.63 -40.32
CA PRO A 247 -11.97 18.61 -41.59
C PRO A 247 -13.43 18.16 -41.48
N SER A 248 -14.26 18.62 -42.42
CA SER A 248 -15.64 18.18 -42.59
C SER A 248 -15.73 16.67 -42.83
N GLY A 249 -16.35 15.96 -41.89
CA GLY A 249 -16.52 14.50 -41.89
C GLY A 249 -15.70 13.78 -40.82
N ASP A 250 -14.68 14.44 -40.25
CA ASP A 250 -13.83 13.84 -39.22
C ASP A 250 -14.49 13.91 -37.83
N GLU A 251 -14.16 12.93 -36.99
CA GLU A 251 -14.64 12.81 -35.62
C GLU A 251 -13.96 13.83 -34.69
N LEU A 252 -14.73 14.39 -33.75
CA LEU A 252 -14.29 15.37 -32.78
C LEU A 252 -13.95 14.67 -31.47
N PHE A 253 -12.71 14.83 -31.03
CA PHE A 253 -12.17 14.12 -29.88
C PHE A 253 -11.68 15.04 -28.77
N ASN A 254 -11.75 14.54 -27.54
CA ASN A 254 -10.90 14.97 -26.43
C ASN A 254 -9.67 14.03 -26.34
N ASN A 255 -8.75 14.24 -25.39
CA ASN A 255 -7.45 13.53 -25.36
C ASN A 255 -7.26 12.70 -24.09
N TYR A 256 -6.57 11.55 -24.21
CA TYR A 256 -6.00 10.81 -23.07
C TYR A 256 -4.49 11.04 -22.96
N GLY A 257 -3.94 10.72 -21.78
CA GLY A 257 -2.54 10.27 -21.70
C GLY A 257 -2.35 8.87 -22.33
N PRO A 258 -1.11 8.38 -22.48
CA PRO A 258 -0.84 7.01 -22.94
C PRO A 258 -1.46 5.98 -21.98
N LYS A 259 -2.11 4.95 -22.52
CA LYS A 259 -2.85 3.92 -21.75
C LYS A 259 -2.81 2.54 -22.44
N PRO A 260 -2.57 1.44 -21.70
CA PRO A 260 -2.62 0.09 -22.24
C PRO A 260 -4.07 -0.34 -22.56
N ASN A 261 -4.25 -1.25 -23.51
CA ASN A 261 -5.56 -1.81 -23.85
C ASN A 261 -6.24 -2.50 -22.65
N ALA A 262 -5.46 -3.00 -21.69
CA ALA A 262 -5.98 -3.55 -20.43
C ALA A 262 -6.76 -2.52 -19.59
N GLU A 263 -6.42 -1.23 -19.68
CA GLU A 263 -7.17 -0.14 -19.03
C GLU A 263 -8.32 0.34 -19.93
N LEU A 264 -8.06 0.51 -21.23
CA LEU A 264 -9.07 0.98 -22.20
C LEU A 264 -10.29 0.06 -22.25
N VAL A 265 -10.09 -1.26 -22.31
CA VAL A 265 -11.19 -2.24 -22.30
C VAL A 265 -11.93 -2.21 -20.96
N LEU A 266 -11.21 -2.12 -19.84
CA LEU A 266 -11.77 -2.26 -18.50
C LEU A 266 -12.54 -1.01 -18.02
N GLY A 267 -12.06 0.19 -18.38
CA GLY A 267 -12.68 1.46 -18.01
C GLY A 267 -13.68 1.98 -19.04
N TYR A 268 -13.39 1.78 -20.33
CA TYR A 268 -14.02 2.54 -21.42
C TYR A 268 -14.67 1.65 -22.51
N GLY A 269 -14.38 0.35 -22.54
CA GLY A 269 -15.04 -0.60 -23.44
C GLY A 269 -14.57 -0.51 -24.89
N PHE A 270 -13.30 -0.14 -25.13
CA PHE A 270 -12.68 -0.22 -26.44
C PHE A 270 -11.19 -0.60 -26.32
N SER A 271 -10.53 -0.88 -27.45
CA SER A 271 -9.09 -1.09 -27.52
C SER A 271 -8.52 -0.51 -28.81
N LEU A 272 -7.22 -0.21 -28.80
CA LEU A 272 -6.49 0.29 -29.95
C LEU A 272 -5.68 -0.85 -30.59
N ALA A 273 -5.83 -1.01 -31.91
CA ALA A 273 -4.93 -1.84 -32.70
C ALA A 273 -3.48 -1.34 -32.57
N ASP A 274 -2.53 -2.26 -32.52
CA ASP A 274 -1.10 -1.99 -32.37
C ASP A 274 -0.68 -1.01 -31.25
N ASN A 275 -1.47 -0.93 -30.18
CA ASN A 275 -1.22 -0.02 -29.06
C ASN A 275 0.18 -0.22 -28.46
N PRO A 276 1.12 0.73 -28.63
CA PRO A 276 2.48 0.57 -28.12
C PRO A 276 2.55 0.80 -26.60
N ASP A 277 1.47 1.23 -25.95
CA ASP A 277 1.40 1.36 -24.49
C ASP A 277 1.01 0.03 -23.82
N ASP A 278 0.67 -1.02 -24.58
CA ASP A 278 0.43 -2.37 -24.07
C ASP A 278 1.67 -2.96 -23.37
N THR A 279 1.45 -3.59 -22.22
CA THR A 279 2.46 -4.36 -21.46
C THR A 279 1.91 -5.71 -20.96
N ILE A 280 2.82 -6.67 -20.78
CA ILE A 280 2.59 -7.88 -19.97
C ILE A 280 3.40 -7.82 -18.68
N VAL A 281 2.86 -8.38 -17.60
CA VAL A 281 3.56 -8.54 -16.33
C VAL A 281 4.19 -9.93 -16.26
N LEU A 282 5.51 -10.00 -16.40
CA LEU A 282 6.28 -11.21 -16.09
C LEU A 282 6.62 -11.25 -14.59
N LYS A 283 6.84 -12.47 -14.07
CA LYS A 283 7.32 -12.72 -12.70
C LYS A 283 8.18 -13.96 -12.65
N ILE A 284 9.41 -13.82 -12.16
CA ILE A 284 10.35 -14.93 -11.91
C ILE A 284 9.89 -15.75 -10.70
N GLY A 285 9.91 -17.07 -10.82
CA GLY A 285 9.65 -17.99 -9.72
C GLY A 285 10.79 -18.00 -8.70
N GLY A 286 10.49 -18.03 -7.40
CA GLY A 286 11.49 -18.04 -6.32
C GLY A 286 11.95 -16.66 -5.85
N MET A 287 11.84 -15.60 -6.66
CA MET A 287 12.02 -14.22 -6.19
C MET A 287 10.69 -13.65 -5.67
N GLU A 288 10.68 -13.15 -4.43
CA GLU A 288 9.48 -12.56 -3.84
C GLU A 288 9.24 -11.12 -4.33
N GLY A 289 7.97 -10.75 -4.47
CA GLY A 289 7.51 -9.38 -4.72
C GLY A 289 7.54 -8.90 -6.17
N HIS A 290 8.67 -9.08 -6.89
CA HIS A 290 8.87 -8.37 -8.17
C HIS A 290 7.93 -8.80 -9.31
N LYS A 291 7.66 -7.81 -10.15
CA LYS A 291 6.88 -7.83 -11.38
C LYS A 291 7.65 -6.98 -12.39
N TRP A 292 7.66 -7.41 -13.64
CA TRP A 292 8.33 -6.69 -14.73
C TRP A 292 7.34 -6.44 -15.85
N GLU A 293 7.17 -5.18 -16.24
CA GLU A 293 6.30 -4.79 -17.34
C GLU A 293 7.09 -4.75 -18.64
N VAL A 294 6.83 -5.74 -19.51
CA VAL A 294 7.43 -5.84 -20.84
C VAL A 294 6.40 -5.42 -21.88
N GLY A 295 6.70 -4.36 -22.62
CA GLY A 295 5.86 -3.85 -23.69
C GLY A 295 6.04 -4.56 -25.03
N ARG A 296 5.27 -4.13 -26.04
CA ARG A 296 5.45 -4.54 -27.44
C ARG A 296 6.92 -4.40 -27.87
N HIS A 297 7.35 -5.27 -28.79
CA HIS A 297 8.74 -5.38 -29.28
C HIS A 297 9.80 -5.52 -28.18
N ALA A 298 9.45 -6.21 -27.07
CA ALA A 298 10.31 -6.45 -25.92
C ALA A 298 10.81 -5.18 -25.18
N ARG A 299 10.11 -4.04 -25.32
CA ARG A 299 10.43 -2.81 -24.58
C ARG A 299 10.41 -3.07 -23.07
N GLY A 300 11.56 -2.99 -22.41
CA GLY A 300 11.70 -3.27 -20.97
C GLY A 300 12.05 -4.73 -20.62
N ALA A 301 12.19 -5.64 -21.59
CA ALA A 301 12.59 -7.02 -21.36
C ALA A 301 14.00 -7.17 -20.76
N GLU A 302 14.90 -6.20 -21.00
CA GLU A 302 16.26 -6.15 -20.45
C GLU A 302 16.27 -6.33 -18.92
N GLY A 303 15.35 -5.69 -18.20
CA GLY A 303 15.25 -5.84 -16.74
C GLY A 303 14.78 -7.21 -16.27
N VAL A 304 14.10 -7.98 -17.12
CA VAL A 304 13.76 -9.40 -16.86
C VAL A 304 14.99 -10.26 -17.11
N TRP A 305 15.64 -10.07 -18.26
CA TRP A 305 16.85 -10.79 -18.67
C TRP A 305 17.96 -10.67 -17.64
N ASP A 306 18.29 -9.44 -17.22
CA ASP A 306 19.24 -9.14 -16.15
C ASP A 306 18.92 -9.92 -14.88
N SER A 307 17.65 -10.02 -14.50
CA SER A 307 17.22 -10.66 -13.26
C SER A 307 17.10 -12.18 -13.36
N VAL A 308 16.93 -12.75 -14.54
CA VAL A 308 17.01 -14.20 -14.77
C VAL A 308 18.48 -14.63 -14.76
N LEU A 309 19.34 -13.93 -15.50
CA LEU A 309 20.79 -14.19 -15.53
C LEU A 309 21.41 -14.05 -14.12
N ALA A 310 21.13 -12.96 -13.41
CA ALA A 310 21.57 -12.77 -12.03
C ALA A 310 20.88 -13.68 -10.99
N SER A 311 19.95 -14.56 -11.41
CA SER A 311 19.38 -15.61 -10.54
C SER A 311 20.12 -16.95 -10.61
N ILE A 312 21.00 -17.13 -11.59
CA ILE A 312 21.79 -18.36 -11.80
C ILE A 312 23.31 -18.15 -11.80
N THR A 313 23.79 -16.94 -12.16
CA THR A 313 25.23 -16.65 -12.26
C THR A 313 25.84 -16.19 -10.93
N GLU A 314 26.91 -16.86 -10.48
CA GLU A 314 27.74 -16.46 -9.32
C GLU A 314 29.07 -15.79 -9.75
N GLY A 315 29.03 -14.78 -10.63
CA GLY A 315 30.25 -14.10 -11.11
C GLY A 315 30.06 -13.27 -12.39
N GLU A 316 31.09 -13.19 -13.24
CA GLU A 316 30.89 -12.82 -14.65
C GLU A 316 30.19 -13.97 -15.39
N PRO A 317 29.15 -13.72 -16.19
CA PRO A 317 28.39 -14.81 -16.82
C PRO A 317 29.21 -15.53 -17.91
N THR A 318 29.27 -16.85 -17.79
CA THR A 318 29.85 -17.73 -18.81
C THR A 318 28.89 -17.91 -19.98
N TYR A 319 29.37 -18.52 -21.07
CA TYR A 319 28.52 -18.88 -22.20
C TYR A 319 27.41 -19.89 -21.83
N GLU A 320 27.63 -20.71 -20.79
CA GLU A 320 26.65 -21.68 -20.30
C GLU A 320 25.55 -20.98 -19.48
N ASP A 321 25.92 -20.01 -18.62
CA ASP A 321 24.95 -19.13 -17.92
C ASP A 321 23.97 -18.43 -18.88
N TYR A 322 24.48 -17.92 -20.00
CA TYR A 322 23.64 -17.26 -21.00
C TYR A 322 22.66 -18.22 -21.70
N LEU A 323 23.01 -19.50 -21.85
CA LEU A 323 22.12 -20.53 -22.42
C LEU A 323 21.05 -20.96 -21.41
N ASP A 324 21.42 -21.14 -20.14
CA ASP A 324 20.48 -21.50 -19.07
C ASP A 324 19.50 -20.34 -18.77
N ALA A 325 19.97 -19.09 -18.76
CA ALA A 325 19.11 -17.92 -18.63
C ALA A 325 18.12 -17.78 -19.80
N SER A 326 18.58 -18.06 -21.02
CA SER A 326 17.72 -18.10 -22.21
C SER A 326 16.68 -19.21 -22.12
N SER A 327 17.05 -20.38 -21.59
CA SER A 327 16.15 -21.52 -21.41
C SER A 327 15.08 -21.23 -20.35
N MET A 328 15.47 -20.69 -19.20
CA MET A 328 14.54 -20.28 -18.14
C MET A 328 13.56 -19.19 -18.59
N LEU A 329 14.04 -18.17 -19.33
CA LEU A 329 13.15 -17.13 -19.86
C LEU A 329 12.18 -17.69 -20.91
N SER A 330 12.64 -18.65 -21.73
CA SER A 330 11.79 -19.36 -22.69
C SER A 330 10.70 -20.20 -21.99
N GLU A 331 11.04 -20.98 -20.95
CA GLU A 331 10.07 -21.73 -20.13
C GLU A 331 9.06 -20.81 -19.44
N MET A 332 9.50 -19.65 -18.94
CA MET A 332 8.61 -18.66 -18.30
C MET A 332 7.60 -18.05 -19.29
N VAL A 333 8.03 -17.77 -20.53
CA VAL A 333 7.14 -17.28 -21.58
C VAL A 333 6.19 -18.41 -22.03
N GLN A 334 6.70 -19.61 -22.26
CA GLN A 334 5.92 -20.78 -22.66
C GLN A 334 4.82 -21.11 -21.64
N SER A 335 5.13 -21.15 -20.34
CA SER A 335 4.11 -21.39 -19.30
C SER A 335 3.11 -20.24 -19.12
N LEU A 336 3.37 -19.06 -19.70
CA LEU A 336 2.39 -17.97 -19.80
C LEU A 336 1.50 -18.14 -21.04
N LEU A 337 2.08 -18.54 -22.18
CA LEU A 337 1.33 -18.86 -23.41
C LEU A 337 0.34 -20.01 -23.18
N GLU A 338 0.75 -21.07 -22.49
CA GLU A 338 -0.09 -22.23 -22.12
C GLU A 338 -1.31 -21.88 -21.24
N ARG A 339 -1.39 -20.66 -20.70
CA ARG A 339 -2.51 -20.16 -19.90
C ARG A 339 -3.40 -19.16 -20.63
N LEU A 340 -3.07 -18.83 -21.88
CA LEU A 340 -3.86 -17.94 -22.73
C LEU A 340 -4.80 -18.76 -23.62
N PRO A 341 -6.02 -18.27 -23.92
CA PRO A 341 -6.90 -18.91 -24.88
C PRO A 341 -6.30 -18.83 -26.29
N MET A 342 -6.29 -19.97 -27.01
CA MET A 342 -5.66 -20.10 -28.33
C MET A 342 -6.21 -19.08 -29.35
N THR A 343 -5.32 -18.30 -29.94
CA THR A 343 -5.66 -17.23 -30.88
C THR A 343 -6.14 -17.72 -32.25
N ARG A 344 -7.44 -18.04 -32.32
CA ARG A 344 -8.29 -17.83 -33.51
C ARG A 344 -9.76 -17.78 -33.10
N LEU A 345 -10.34 -16.58 -33.09
CA LEU A 345 -11.78 -16.39 -33.04
C LEU A 345 -12.36 -16.61 -34.44
N GLU A 346 -12.70 -17.86 -34.76
CA GLU A 346 -13.83 -18.09 -35.66
C GLU A 346 -15.11 -17.54 -34.99
N PRO A 347 -16.20 -17.25 -35.73
CA PRO A 347 -17.40 -16.62 -35.15
C PRO A 347 -18.02 -17.42 -34.00
N VAL A 348 -17.69 -17.04 -32.76
CA VAL A 348 -18.20 -17.69 -31.54
C VAL A 348 -19.65 -17.28 -31.32
N GLU A 349 -20.55 -18.25 -31.25
CA GLU A 349 -21.97 -18.00 -31.00
C GLU A 349 -22.18 -17.32 -29.64
N GLY A 350 -22.94 -16.20 -29.63
CA GLY A 350 -23.16 -15.40 -28.43
C GLY A 350 -22.08 -14.34 -28.10
N VAL A 351 -21.09 -14.13 -28.99
CA VAL A 351 -20.08 -13.07 -28.89
C VAL A 351 -20.36 -11.95 -29.90
N ARG A 352 -20.39 -10.69 -29.45
CA ARG A 352 -20.50 -9.53 -30.34
C ARG A 352 -19.19 -9.32 -31.12
N GLY A 353 -19.28 -9.08 -32.42
CA GLY A 353 -18.09 -9.00 -33.30
C GLY A 353 -17.14 -7.84 -32.98
N ASP A 354 -17.65 -6.75 -32.42
CA ASP A 354 -16.83 -5.63 -31.91
C ASP A 354 -16.13 -5.98 -30.59
N VAL A 355 -16.78 -6.74 -29.69
CA VAL A 355 -16.14 -7.31 -28.50
C VAL A 355 -15.06 -8.32 -28.89
N ALA A 356 -15.31 -9.18 -29.89
CA ALA A 356 -14.32 -10.13 -30.41
C ALA A 356 -13.05 -9.42 -30.91
N LEU A 357 -13.22 -8.39 -31.76
CA LEU A 357 -12.11 -7.56 -32.26
C LEU A 357 -11.41 -6.79 -31.13
N MET A 358 -12.17 -6.26 -30.17
CA MET A 358 -11.61 -5.53 -29.03
C MET A 358 -10.74 -6.43 -28.16
N VAL A 359 -11.21 -7.65 -27.86
CA VAL A 359 -10.46 -8.68 -27.12
C VAL A 359 -9.26 -9.16 -27.93
N GLN A 360 -9.40 -9.31 -29.25
CA GLN A 360 -8.29 -9.64 -30.15
C GLN A 360 -7.15 -8.62 -30.03
N HIS A 361 -7.37 -7.31 -30.16
CA HIS A 361 -6.30 -6.31 -30.00
C HIS A 361 -5.62 -6.37 -28.61
N TYR A 362 -6.39 -6.67 -27.55
CA TYR A 362 -5.89 -6.83 -26.18
C TYR A 362 -5.04 -8.10 -26.00
N LEU A 363 -5.31 -9.17 -26.76
CA LEU A 363 -4.49 -10.38 -26.81
C LEU A 363 -3.27 -10.21 -27.73
N GLU A 364 -3.41 -9.51 -28.86
CA GLU A 364 -2.31 -9.13 -29.77
C GLU A 364 -1.33 -8.12 -29.14
N GLY A 365 -1.80 -7.35 -28.14
CA GLY A 365 -0.96 -6.57 -27.21
C GLY A 365 -0.04 -7.40 -26.32
N ARG A 366 -0.12 -8.73 -26.42
CA ARG A 366 0.71 -9.70 -25.69
C ARG A 366 1.54 -10.51 -26.70
N PRO A 367 2.69 -11.09 -26.29
CA PRO A 367 3.73 -11.52 -27.23
C PRO A 367 3.45 -12.83 -27.98
N GLU A 368 2.24 -13.03 -28.52
CA GLU A 368 1.99 -13.99 -29.60
C GLU A 368 2.20 -13.37 -30.98
N GLY A 369 1.71 -12.13 -31.18
CA GLY A 369 1.71 -11.45 -32.49
C GLY A 369 3.10 -11.21 -33.09
N CYS A 370 4.16 -11.24 -32.27
CA CYS A 370 5.54 -11.00 -32.71
C CYS A 370 6.34 -12.29 -33.00
N ILE A 371 5.78 -13.49 -32.75
CA ILE A 371 6.54 -14.76 -32.76
C ILE A 371 6.14 -15.70 -33.91
N ARG A 372 4.96 -15.54 -34.54
CA ARG A 372 4.53 -16.36 -35.70
C ARG A 372 5.20 -15.98 -37.04
N GLY A 373 6.53 -15.96 -37.04
CA GLY A 373 7.38 -16.09 -38.22
C GLY A 373 8.18 -17.39 -38.10
N ASN A 374 7.82 -18.42 -38.88
CA ASN A 374 8.46 -19.74 -38.78
C ASN A 374 9.98 -19.66 -38.98
N ASN A 375 10.71 -20.52 -38.24
CA ASN A 375 12.18 -20.62 -38.14
C ASN A 375 12.91 -19.59 -37.24
N ALA A 376 12.20 -18.69 -36.52
CA ALA A 376 12.83 -17.61 -35.76
C ALA A 376 13.52 -17.98 -34.42
N VAL A 377 13.36 -19.20 -33.88
CA VAL A 377 13.90 -19.57 -32.55
C VAL A 377 15.44 -19.47 -32.49
N ALA A 378 16.14 -19.88 -33.56
CA ALA A 378 17.60 -19.69 -33.68
C ALA A 378 17.99 -18.23 -34.04
N GLY A 379 17.02 -17.39 -34.41
CA GLY A 379 17.20 -15.98 -34.76
C GLY A 379 17.17 -15.04 -33.56
N ALA A 380 16.27 -15.26 -32.60
CA ALA A 380 16.12 -14.41 -31.41
C ALA A 380 17.41 -14.35 -30.57
N SER A 381 17.99 -15.51 -30.22
CA SER A 381 19.25 -15.61 -29.47
C SER A 381 20.43 -14.97 -30.24
N ARG A 382 20.44 -15.07 -31.58
CA ARG A 382 21.43 -14.37 -32.42
C ARG A 382 21.23 -12.86 -32.44
N SER A 383 19.99 -12.38 -32.47
CA SER A 383 19.68 -10.95 -32.53
C SER A 383 20.18 -10.22 -31.28
N MET A 384 19.90 -10.75 -30.08
CA MET A 384 20.39 -10.17 -28.83
C MET A 384 21.92 -10.21 -28.73
N ALA A 385 22.54 -11.35 -29.10
CA ALA A 385 24.00 -11.48 -29.11
C ALA A 385 24.70 -10.51 -30.09
N THR A 386 24.07 -10.22 -31.24
CA THR A 386 24.65 -9.33 -32.27
C THR A 386 24.60 -7.86 -31.84
N ALA A 387 23.56 -7.44 -31.11
CA ALA A 387 23.46 -6.11 -30.53
C ALA A 387 24.54 -5.86 -29.46
N ALA A 388 24.80 -6.85 -28.59
CA ALA A 388 25.86 -6.76 -27.59
C ALA A 388 27.27 -6.63 -28.21
N ALA A 389 27.54 -7.35 -29.30
CA ALA A 389 28.86 -7.40 -29.93
C ALA A 389 29.29 -6.09 -30.64
N THR A 390 28.36 -5.20 -30.98
CA THR A 390 28.67 -3.98 -31.77
C THR A 390 29.06 -2.75 -30.94
N ALA A 391 28.82 -2.75 -29.62
CA ALA A 391 29.12 -1.62 -28.74
C ALA A 391 30.61 -1.52 -28.30
N ALA A 392 31.43 -2.53 -28.58
CA ALA A 392 32.72 -2.74 -27.88
C ALA A 392 33.99 -2.45 -28.71
N LYS A 393 34.19 -1.21 -29.20
CA LYS A 393 35.50 -0.74 -29.72
C LYS A 393 35.82 0.73 -29.38
N PRO A 394 36.94 1.02 -28.68
CA PRO A 394 37.42 2.39 -28.47
C PRO A 394 38.37 2.86 -29.60
N ARG A 395 38.51 4.18 -29.78
CA ARG A 395 39.58 4.80 -30.59
C ARG A 395 39.98 6.17 -30.01
N MET A 396 41.26 6.52 -30.12
CA MET A 396 41.88 7.70 -29.45
C MET A 396 41.86 8.98 -30.31
N ALA A 397 42.06 10.14 -29.66
CA ALA A 397 42.04 11.53 -30.18
C ALA A 397 43.48 12.05 -30.47
N PRO A 398 43.83 13.38 -30.54
CA PRO A 398 43.07 14.66 -30.65
C PRO A 398 43.53 15.45 -31.93
N PRO A 399 43.62 16.82 -32.05
CA PRO A 399 43.09 17.99 -31.31
C PRO A 399 42.19 18.89 -32.24
N HIS A 400 42.17 20.25 -32.39
CA HIS A 400 42.95 21.41 -31.88
C HIS A 400 42.28 22.81 -32.17
N ILE A 401 42.93 23.89 -31.69
CA ILE A 401 42.89 25.33 -32.10
C ILE A 401 41.60 26.20 -31.90
N ASN A 402 41.64 26.98 -30.81
CA ASN A 402 41.42 28.44 -30.59
C ASN A 402 40.15 29.27 -30.98
N SER A 403 39.87 30.22 -30.06
CA SER A 403 39.47 31.66 -30.22
C SER A 403 37.99 32.05 -30.00
N MET A 404 37.61 33.26 -29.51
CA MET A 404 38.23 34.24 -28.56
C MET A 404 37.22 35.35 -28.12
N THR A 405 37.35 35.89 -26.89
CA THR A 405 36.85 37.23 -26.41
C THR A 405 35.31 37.49 -26.42
N ALA A 406 34.71 38.49 -25.74
CA ALA A 406 35.20 39.66 -24.97
C ALA A 406 34.34 39.94 -23.68
N GLN A 407 34.54 41.06 -22.98
CA GLN A 407 33.91 41.42 -21.67
C GLN A 407 33.42 42.89 -21.57
N ALA A 408 32.52 43.16 -20.60
CA ALA A 408 32.39 44.41 -19.81
C ALA A 408 31.89 45.70 -20.55
N PRO A 409 31.55 46.83 -19.87
CA PRO A 409 31.66 47.18 -18.43
C PRO A 409 30.34 47.69 -17.75
N ALA A 410 30.44 48.40 -16.61
CA ALA A 410 29.33 48.76 -15.71
C ALA A 410 29.58 50.07 -14.90
N ALA A 411 28.73 50.36 -13.88
CA ALA A 411 28.81 51.42 -12.83
C ALA A 411 28.33 52.85 -13.24
N PRO A 412 28.01 53.79 -12.32
CA PRO A 412 28.23 53.81 -10.85
C PRO A 412 26.98 54.11 -9.96
N ALA A 413 27.19 54.42 -8.66
CA ALA A 413 26.17 54.52 -7.59
C ALA A 413 26.29 55.79 -6.69
N GLN A 414 25.38 55.97 -5.71
CA GLN A 414 25.46 56.98 -4.61
C GLN A 414 24.60 56.62 -3.37
N THR A 415 24.69 57.37 -2.25
CA THR A 415 24.54 56.80 -0.87
C THR A 415 23.98 57.72 0.26
N GLN A 416 23.11 57.15 1.14
CA GLN A 416 22.84 57.51 2.58
C GLN A 416 22.23 58.92 2.90
N PRO A 417 21.80 59.31 4.16
CA PRO A 417 21.79 58.64 5.49
C PRO A 417 20.42 58.67 6.29
N PRO A 418 20.33 58.21 7.58
CA PRO A 418 19.11 58.12 8.45
C PRO A 418 19.23 58.96 9.77
N PRO A 419 18.54 58.71 10.93
CA PRO A 419 17.20 58.19 11.31
C PRO A 419 16.38 59.25 12.15
N PRO A 420 15.35 58.90 12.97
CA PRO A 420 15.60 58.64 14.42
C PRO A 420 14.67 57.57 15.09
N GLN A 421 14.83 57.35 16.42
CA GLN A 421 14.14 56.35 17.25
C GLN A 421 13.22 56.98 18.32
N THR A 422 12.30 56.21 18.93
CA THR A 422 11.74 56.50 20.28
C THR A 422 11.34 55.19 21.00
N GLN A 423 11.13 55.24 22.32
CA GLN A 423 11.16 54.08 23.24
C GLN A 423 9.77 53.66 23.76
N ALA A 424 9.71 52.48 24.41
CA ALA A 424 8.50 51.91 25.01
C ALA A 424 8.51 51.96 26.56
N PRO A 425 7.33 51.94 27.21
CA PRO A 425 7.16 51.59 28.63
C PRO A 425 6.40 50.26 28.85
N ALA A 426 6.43 49.73 30.07
CA ALA A 426 5.77 48.49 30.52
C ALA A 426 5.65 48.49 32.07
N PRO A 427 5.02 47.51 32.78
CA PRO A 427 3.98 46.53 32.40
C PRO A 427 2.79 46.41 33.43
N MET A 428 1.88 45.44 33.21
CA MET A 428 0.95 44.80 34.18
C MET A 428 -0.27 45.61 34.70
N PRO A 429 -1.33 44.96 35.24
CA PRO A 429 -1.57 43.51 35.44
C PRO A 429 -2.74 42.93 34.58
N ALA A 430 -2.98 41.62 34.70
CA ALA A 430 -4.07 40.90 34.02
C ALA A 430 -5.31 40.71 34.91
N PRO A 431 -6.46 40.41 34.29
CA PRO A 431 -7.35 39.36 34.78
C PRO A 431 -7.56 38.26 33.73
N ALA A 432 -7.90 37.05 34.16
CA ALA A 432 -8.04 35.88 33.29
C ALA A 432 -9.48 35.69 32.76
N THR A 433 -9.60 35.29 31.50
CA THR A 433 -10.81 34.65 30.94
C THR A 433 -10.40 33.48 30.05
N SER A 434 -10.76 32.27 30.46
CA SER A 434 -10.55 31.04 29.70
C SER A 434 -11.65 30.86 28.65
N ASN A 435 -11.28 30.76 27.37
CA ASN A 435 -12.11 30.21 26.28
C ASN A 435 -11.22 29.94 25.06
N GLU A 436 -10.47 28.82 25.07
CA GLU A 436 -9.99 28.23 23.81
C GLU A 436 -11.09 27.31 23.24
N PRO A 437 -11.41 27.37 21.93
CA PRO A 437 -12.22 26.34 21.29
C PRO A 437 -11.45 25.02 21.24
N ALA A 438 -12.14 23.90 21.44
CA ALA A 438 -11.51 22.58 21.53
C ALA A 438 -10.77 22.21 20.23
N ARG A 439 -9.43 22.05 20.31
CA ARG A 439 -8.61 21.55 19.21
C ARG A 439 -8.84 20.06 18.97
N SER A 440 -8.99 19.68 17.71
CA SER A 440 -9.04 18.27 17.27
C SER A 440 -7.71 17.54 17.51
N GLU A 441 -7.77 16.21 17.67
CA GLU A 441 -6.64 15.34 18.02
C GLU A 441 -5.57 15.23 16.90
N ALA A 442 -4.63 16.18 16.87
CA ALA A 442 -3.46 16.12 16.00
C ALA A 442 -2.17 16.43 16.78
N HIS A 443 -1.10 15.68 16.50
CA HIS A 443 0.19 15.74 17.20
C HIS A 443 1.06 16.97 16.82
N PHE A 444 0.45 18.15 16.79
CA PHE A 444 1.12 19.42 16.52
C PHE A 444 1.37 20.19 17.82
N SER A 445 2.63 20.59 18.01
CA SER A 445 3.01 21.52 19.08
C SER A 445 2.58 22.94 18.74
N ALA A 446 2.51 23.81 19.76
CA ALA A 446 2.21 25.23 19.56
C ALA A 446 3.32 26.05 18.84
N LYS A 447 4.43 25.43 18.41
CA LYS A 447 5.56 26.12 17.75
C LYS A 447 5.41 26.08 16.23
N ARG A 448 5.64 27.20 15.55
CA ARG A 448 5.59 27.30 14.09
C ARG A 448 6.97 27.13 13.45
N PHE A 449 6.98 26.62 12.20
CA PHE A 449 8.23 26.53 11.41
C PHE A 449 8.76 27.90 11.00
N ALA A 450 7.92 28.94 10.95
CA ALA A 450 8.33 30.31 10.74
C ALA A 450 9.31 30.82 11.83
N ASP A 451 9.04 30.44 13.09
CA ASP A 451 9.79 30.85 14.29
C ASP A 451 11.01 29.96 14.57
N ALA A 452 11.19 28.88 13.81
CA ALA A 452 12.27 27.93 14.00
C ALA A 452 13.63 28.52 13.56
N PRO A 453 14.75 28.15 14.24
CA PRO A 453 16.10 28.64 13.93
C PRO A 453 16.70 27.93 12.70
N ILE A 454 16.00 28.02 11.58
CA ILE A 454 16.31 27.41 10.26
C ILE A 454 16.32 28.50 9.19
N SER A 455 17.01 28.25 8.08
CA SER A 455 17.06 29.17 6.94
C SER A 455 15.72 29.26 6.20
N ASP A 456 15.48 30.38 5.53
CA ASP A 456 14.22 30.60 4.82
C ASP A 456 14.07 29.69 3.58
N ALA A 457 15.17 29.20 3.01
CA ALA A 457 15.16 28.13 2.01
C ALA A 457 14.61 26.81 2.59
N SER A 458 14.97 26.44 3.82
CA SER A 458 14.32 25.31 4.50
C SER A 458 12.83 25.55 4.76
N LYS A 459 12.45 26.77 5.15
CA LYS A 459 11.02 27.13 5.35
C LYS A 459 10.20 26.97 4.06
N GLN A 460 10.75 27.36 2.92
CA GLN A 460 10.12 27.16 1.60
C GLN A 460 10.00 25.69 1.18
N GLY A 461 10.81 24.79 1.76
CA GLY A 461 10.74 23.34 1.53
C GLY A 461 9.72 22.59 2.40
N ILE A 462 9.10 23.27 3.38
CA ILE A 462 8.22 22.67 4.39
C ILE A 462 6.75 22.98 4.07
N LYS A 463 5.92 21.92 3.99
CA LYS A 463 4.48 21.98 3.64
C LYS A 463 3.55 22.23 4.84
N HIS A 464 4.08 22.53 6.02
CA HIS A 464 3.34 22.56 7.28
C HIS A 464 3.64 23.85 8.08
N GLU A 465 2.62 24.39 8.76
CA GLU A 465 2.77 25.60 9.56
C GLU A 465 3.41 25.33 10.94
N PHE A 466 3.02 24.23 11.59
CA PHE A 466 3.40 23.88 12.97
C PHE A 466 4.32 22.66 13.03
N LEU A 467 5.26 22.67 13.98
CA LEU A 467 6.11 21.52 14.30
C LEU A 467 5.30 20.47 15.04
N SER A 468 5.47 19.19 14.71
CA SER A 468 4.99 18.09 15.56
C SER A 468 5.73 18.02 16.89
N ASP A 469 5.18 17.30 17.87
CA ASP A 469 5.78 17.19 19.21
C ASP A 469 7.24 16.68 19.19
N VAL A 470 7.51 15.66 18.36
CA VAL A 470 8.88 15.13 18.18
C VAL A 470 9.80 16.13 17.47
N GLN A 471 9.31 16.86 16.46
CA GLN A 471 10.10 17.90 15.79
C GLN A 471 10.43 19.04 16.78
N ALA A 472 9.45 19.48 17.58
CA ALA A 472 9.60 20.52 18.58
C ALA A 472 10.51 20.13 19.76
N ALA A 473 10.67 18.83 20.01
CA ALA A 473 11.58 18.26 21.00
C ALA A 473 13.01 18.02 20.45
N THR A 474 13.16 17.58 19.20
CA THR A 474 14.49 17.23 18.63
C THR A 474 15.21 18.39 17.98
N LEU A 475 14.52 19.30 17.28
CA LEU A 475 15.12 20.21 16.29
C LEU A 475 16.33 21.00 16.83
N ASN A 476 16.17 21.65 17.99
CA ASN A 476 17.23 22.48 18.57
C ASN A 476 18.49 21.67 18.93
N TYR A 477 18.35 20.45 19.45
CA TYR A 477 19.49 19.58 19.75
C TYR A 477 20.09 18.97 18.47
N ALA A 478 19.25 18.62 17.50
CA ALA A 478 19.68 18.06 16.23
C ALA A 478 20.53 19.08 15.44
N LEU A 479 20.13 20.35 15.42
CA LEU A 479 20.85 21.46 14.76
C LEU A 479 22.27 21.69 15.33
N THR A 480 22.52 21.43 16.62
CA THR A 480 23.88 21.54 17.19
C THR A 480 24.81 20.40 16.74
N GLY A 481 24.29 19.37 16.07
CA GLY A 481 25.04 18.16 15.74
C GLY A 481 25.24 17.22 16.93
N LEU A 482 24.37 17.30 17.95
CA LEU A 482 24.35 16.35 19.07
C LEU A 482 23.66 15.05 18.63
N ASP A 483 24.16 13.90 19.08
CA ASP A 483 23.52 12.62 18.81
C ASP A 483 22.22 12.48 19.57
N LEU A 484 21.19 11.95 18.91
CA LEU A 484 19.86 11.77 19.48
C LEU A 484 19.41 10.31 19.40
N LEU A 485 18.99 9.78 20.54
CA LEU A 485 18.18 8.57 20.64
C LEU A 485 16.74 9.02 20.87
N VAL A 486 15.87 8.83 19.87
CA VAL A 486 14.52 9.42 19.84
C VAL A 486 13.45 8.32 19.85
N GLN A 487 12.64 8.32 20.91
CA GLN A 487 11.47 7.46 21.05
C GLN A 487 10.20 8.24 20.69
N ALA A 488 9.54 7.85 19.59
CA ALA A 488 8.32 8.49 19.09
C ALA A 488 7.49 7.54 18.22
N LYS A 489 6.17 7.66 18.30
CA LYS A 489 5.21 6.83 17.54
C LYS A 489 5.40 6.97 16.02
N THR A 490 4.95 5.97 15.28
CA THR A 490 4.75 6.06 13.82
C THR A 490 3.75 7.17 13.49
N GLY A 491 3.95 7.88 12.37
CA GLY A 491 3.06 8.96 11.91
C GLY A 491 3.27 10.34 12.54
N THR A 492 4.10 10.49 13.59
CA THR A 492 4.32 11.77 14.30
C THR A 492 5.26 12.75 13.58
N GLY A 493 5.51 12.60 12.27
CA GLY A 493 6.42 13.46 11.51
C GLY A 493 7.92 13.25 11.81
N LYS A 494 8.31 12.01 12.14
CA LYS A 494 9.70 11.64 12.46
C LYS A 494 10.70 11.93 11.32
N THR A 495 10.28 11.80 10.06
CA THR A 495 11.14 12.03 8.89
C THR A 495 11.68 13.45 8.84
N LEU A 496 10.80 14.46 8.77
CA LEU A 496 11.18 15.87 8.91
C LEU A 496 11.99 16.15 10.19
N ALA A 497 11.72 15.44 11.29
CA ALA A 497 12.46 15.60 12.56
C ALA A 497 13.95 15.18 12.49
N PHE A 498 14.37 14.40 11.48
CA PHE A 498 15.78 14.18 11.16
C PHE A 498 16.25 14.86 9.88
N LEU A 499 15.42 14.95 8.84
CA LEU A 499 15.78 15.55 7.54
C LEU A 499 16.12 17.04 7.69
N LEU A 500 15.21 17.82 8.29
CA LEU A 500 15.35 19.28 8.44
C LEU A 500 16.66 19.69 9.14
N PRO A 501 16.96 19.24 10.38
CA PRO A 501 18.21 19.60 11.04
C PRO A 501 19.46 19.06 10.34
N SER A 502 19.36 17.95 9.60
CA SER A 502 20.50 17.39 8.89
C SER A 502 20.84 18.22 7.65
N VAL A 503 19.84 18.55 6.83
CA VAL A 503 20.00 19.44 5.66
C VAL A 503 20.52 20.81 6.10
N GLU A 504 19.93 21.41 7.13
CA GLU A 504 20.39 22.67 7.74
C GLU A 504 21.85 22.62 8.24
N ARG A 505 22.40 21.45 8.54
CA ARG A 505 23.80 21.29 8.92
C ARG A 505 24.72 21.06 7.72
N LEU A 506 24.25 20.34 6.69
CA LEU A 506 25.00 20.11 5.46
C LEU A 506 25.24 21.42 4.68
N THR A 507 24.24 22.30 4.59
CA THR A 507 24.32 23.56 3.84
C THR A 507 25.32 24.56 4.42
N LYS A 508 25.67 24.42 5.70
CA LYS A 508 26.65 25.27 6.40
C LYS A 508 28.10 24.80 6.19
N ILE A 509 28.32 23.69 5.47
CA ILE A 509 29.65 23.19 5.11
C ILE A 509 30.14 23.96 3.86
N LYS A 510 31.22 24.73 4.01
CA LYS A 510 31.74 25.59 2.93
C LYS A 510 32.51 24.87 1.82
N ASP A 511 32.88 23.61 2.03
CA ASP A 511 33.84 22.88 1.17
C ASP A 511 33.22 21.65 0.49
N LEU A 512 31.96 21.77 0.06
CA LEU A 512 31.18 20.70 -0.59
C LEU A 512 31.62 20.36 -2.04
N ARG A 513 32.90 20.62 -2.39
CA ARG A 513 33.43 20.50 -3.76
C ARG A 513 33.58 19.06 -4.24
N ASP A 514 34.00 18.15 -3.35
CA ASP A 514 34.10 16.72 -3.66
C ASP A 514 32.72 16.07 -3.62
N ARG A 515 32.24 15.50 -4.74
CA ARG A 515 30.99 14.73 -4.80
C ARG A 515 31.08 13.50 -3.88
N LYS A 516 30.43 13.55 -2.71
CA LYS A 516 30.47 12.54 -1.64
C LYS A 516 29.13 12.48 -0.91
N ILE A 517 28.85 11.32 -0.31
CA ILE A 517 27.69 11.09 0.53
C ILE A 517 27.99 11.65 1.92
N SER A 518 27.29 12.72 2.30
CA SER A 518 27.45 13.39 3.60
C SER A 518 26.35 13.01 4.60
N MET A 519 25.24 12.43 4.13
CA MET A 519 24.18 11.87 4.97
C MET A 519 23.77 10.48 4.46
N LEU A 520 23.70 9.51 5.38
CA LEU A 520 23.18 8.17 5.15
C LEU A 520 21.95 7.95 6.03
N ILE A 521 20.85 7.49 5.44
CA ILE A 521 19.62 7.11 6.15
C ILE A 521 19.37 5.62 5.95
N LEU A 522 19.36 4.85 7.03
CA LEU A 522 19.04 3.43 7.02
C LEU A 522 17.56 3.24 7.36
N SER A 523 16.83 2.54 6.49
CA SER A 523 15.40 2.29 6.61
C SER A 523 15.11 0.79 6.39
N PRO A 524 14.17 0.18 7.12
CA PRO A 524 13.99 -1.28 7.11
C PRO A 524 13.38 -1.81 5.82
N THR A 525 12.56 -1.02 5.12
CA THR A 525 11.86 -1.47 3.89
C THR A 525 12.16 -0.56 2.70
N ARG A 526 11.87 -1.06 1.50
CA ARG A 526 12.13 -0.35 0.24
C ARG A 526 11.13 0.79 0.05
N GLU A 527 9.90 0.53 0.47
CA GLU A 527 8.75 1.40 0.42
C GLU A 527 8.96 2.62 1.33
N LEU A 528 9.45 2.42 2.57
CA LEU A 528 9.80 3.51 3.47
C LEU A 528 11.04 4.26 2.98
N ALA A 529 12.03 3.59 2.39
CA ALA A 529 13.20 4.26 1.82
C ALA A 529 12.83 5.21 0.67
N LEU A 530 11.86 4.83 -0.18
CA LEU A 530 11.31 5.68 -1.24
C LEU A 530 10.47 6.84 -0.67
N GLN A 531 9.65 6.59 0.36
CA GLN A 531 8.88 7.64 1.03
C GLN A 531 9.78 8.71 1.67
N ILE A 532 10.90 8.30 2.29
CA ILE A 532 11.89 9.21 2.86
C ILE A 532 12.57 10.05 1.76
N GLU A 533 12.83 9.47 0.59
CA GLU A 533 13.37 10.18 -0.56
C GLU A 533 12.38 11.23 -1.10
N GLU A 534 11.11 10.88 -1.25
CA GLU A 534 10.04 11.79 -1.68
C GLU A 534 9.83 12.95 -0.69
N GLU A 535 9.76 12.67 0.62
CA GLU A 535 9.59 13.69 1.66
C GLU A 535 10.82 14.62 1.75
N ALA A 536 12.03 14.09 1.49
CA ALA A 536 13.24 14.89 1.42
C ALA A 536 13.34 15.73 0.14
N GLN A 537 12.75 15.30 -0.98
CA GLN A 537 12.92 15.93 -2.29
C GLN A 537 12.50 17.42 -2.29
N SER A 538 11.41 17.78 -1.61
CA SER A 538 10.97 19.19 -1.52
C SER A 538 11.89 20.07 -0.67
N LEU A 539 12.60 19.47 0.30
CA LEU A 539 13.54 20.16 1.17
C LEU A 539 14.91 20.33 0.50
N VAL A 540 15.46 19.27 -0.11
CA VAL A 540 16.81 19.31 -0.71
C VAL A 540 16.89 20.20 -1.95
N ALA A 541 15.79 20.34 -2.70
CA ALA A 541 15.71 21.19 -3.89
C ALA A 541 16.03 22.66 -3.58
N GLN A 542 15.54 23.20 -2.46
CA GLN A 542 15.78 24.58 -2.04
C GLN A 542 17.24 24.88 -1.67
N HIS A 543 18.06 23.83 -1.52
CA HIS A 543 19.45 23.89 -1.09
C HIS A 543 20.44 23.42 -2.16
N GLY A 544 19.96 23.03 -3.35
CA GLY A 544 20.80 22.44 -4.40
C GLY A 544 21.46 21.12 -4.01
N LEU A 545 20.92 20.41 -3.00
CA LEU A 545 21.42 19.12 -2.57
C LEU A 545 20.76 17.99 -3.37
N THR A 546 21.53 16.92 -3.62
CA THR A 546 21.06 15.73 -4.33
C THR A 546 20.81 14.57 -3.36
N ILE A 547 19.73 13.82 -3.62
CA ILE A 547 19.39 12.58 -2.91
C ILE A 547 19.35 11.38 -3.87
N ASN A 548 19.53 10.18 -3.34
CA ASN A 548 19.19 8.93 -4.02
C ASN A 548 18.88 7.80 -3.02
N HIS A 549 18.43 6.64 -3.51
CA HIS A 549 18.14 5.47 -2.70
C HIS A 549 18.95 4.22 -3.11
N ALA A 550 19.53 3.47 -2.18
CA ALA A 550 20.17 2.16 -2.40
C ALA A 550 19.31 1.03 -1.81
N ILE A 551 18.36 0.53 -2.62
CA ILE A 551 17.38 -0.49 -2.22
C ILE A 551 17.48 -1.73 -3.11
N GLY A 552 17.18 -2.90 -2.53
CA GLY A 552 17.20 -4.16 -3.28
C GLY A 552 16.16 -4.18 -4.41
N GLY A 553 16.42 -4.94 -5.47
CA GLY A 553 15.52 -5.05 -6.64
C GLY A 553 15.87 -4.14 -7.81
N THR A 554 16.81 -3.21 -7.65
CA THR A 554 17.42 -2.44 -8.74
C THR A 554 18.64 -3.18 -9.32
N ASN A 555 18.97 -2.97 -10.60
CA ASN A 555 20.22 -3.49 -11.20
C ASN A 555 21.42 -2.88 -10.47
N MET A 556 22.21 -3.74 -9.81
CA MET A 556 23.30 -3.33 -8.94
C MET A 556 24.42 -2.59 -9.69
N ASN A 557 24.75 -3.03 -10.91
CA ASN A 557 25.86 -2.48 -11.68
C ASN A 557 25.52 -1.12 -12.31
N ALA A 558 24.32 -0.99 -12.88
CA ALA A 558 23.80 0.29 -13.39
C ALA A 558 23.65 1.32 -12.26
N PHE A 559 23.16 0.88 -11.10
CA PHE A 559 23.04 1.74 -9.92
C PHE A 559 24.40 2.18 -9.37
N SER A 560 25.34 1.25 -9.16
CA SER A 560 26.72 1.54 -8.73
C SER A 560 27.41 2.52 -9.67
N LYS A 561 27.31 2.30 -10.99
CA LYS A 561 27.89 3.21 -12.00
C LYS A 561 27.32 4.62 -11.86
N ARG A 562 25.99 4.78 -11.81
CA ARG A 562 25.33 6.08 -11.63
C ARG A 562 25.77 6.78 -10.34
N LEU A 563 25.88 6.06 -9.22
CA LEU A 563 26.34 6.65 -7.95
C LEU A 563 27.83 6.99 -7.92
N MET A 564 28.67 6.32 -8.71
CA MET A 564 30.09 6.67 -8.83
C MET A 564 30.33 7.86 -9.77
N GLU A 565 29.52 8.00 -10.83
CA GLU A 565 29.56 9.14 -11.77
C GLU A 565 28.92 10.40 -11.16
N GLN A 566 27.81 10.24 -10.45
CA GLN A 566 27.07 11.32 -9.79
C GLN A 566 26.70 10.94 -8.33
N PRO A 567 27.68 10.96 -7.39
CA PRO A 567 27.40 10.69 -5.98
C PRO A 567 26.39 11.68 -5.40
N PRO A 568 25.27 11.20 -4.80
CA PRO A 568 24.33 12.08 -4.12
C PRO A 568 24.91 12.57 -2.78
N ARG A 569 24.45 13.72 -2.30
CA ARG A 569 24.81 14.21 -0.96
C ARG A 569 24.09 13.46 0.15
N ILE A 570 22.89 12.97 -0.13
CA ILE A 570 22.07 12.15 0.79
C ILE A 570 21.80 10.79 0.14
N LEU A 571 22.03 9.69 0.87
CA LEU A 571 21.66 8.35 0.45
C LEU A 571 20.67 7.74 1.45
N VAL A 572 19.49 7.33 0.99
CA VAL A 572 18.60 6.43 1.75
C VAL A 572 18.93 4.99 1.39
N ALA A 573 18.91 4.02 2.30
CA ALA A 573 19.27 2.64 1.98
C ALA A 573 18.61 1.58 2.86
N THR A 574 18.32 0.43 2.26
CA THR A 574 18.01 -0.81 3.01
C THR A 574 19.32 -1.51 3.38
N PRO A 575 19.52 -2.01 4.63
CA PRO A 575 20.83 -2.48 5.10
C PRO A 575 21.49 -3.55 4.22
N GLY A 576 20.73 -4.55 3.76
CA GLY A 576 21.25 -5.62 2.89
C GLY A 576 21.90 -5.07 1.61
N ARG A 577 21.15 -4.30 0.81
CA ARG A 577 21.69 -3.71 -0.43
C ARG A 577 22.84 -2.73 -0.18
N LEU A 578 22.88 -2.03 0.95
CA LEU A 578 24.05 -1.22 1.28
C LEU A 578 25.29 -2.08 1.57
N VAL A 579 25.13 -3.20 2.27
CA VAL A 579 26.21 -4.19 2.46
C VAL A 579 26.66 -4.77 1.12
N ASP A 580 25.75 -5.15 0.23
CA ASP A 580 26.08 -5.65 -1.12
C ASP A 580 27.04 -4.68 -1.84
N HIS A 581 26.75 -3.38 -1.81
CA HIS A 581 27.58 -2.36 -2.44
C HIS A 581 28.90 -2.10 -1.70
N LEU A 582 28.90 -2.06 -0.37
CA LEU A 582 30.11 -1.83 0.43
C LEU A 582 31.11 -2.99 0.33
N GLU A 583 30.63 -4.22 0.14
CA GLU A 583 31.48 -5.42 0.00
C GLU A 583 31.90 -5.66 -1.46
N ASN A 584 31.03 -5.42 -2.45
CA ASN A 584 31.25 -5.88 -3.83
C ASN A 584 31.43 -4.77 -4.89
N THR A 585 31.16 -3.49 -4.59
CA THR A 585 31.35 -2.40 -5.57
C THR A 585 32.72 -1.71 -5.40
N PRO A 586 33.64 -1.78 -6.38
CA PRO A 586 34.96 -1.14 -6.28
C PRO A 586 34.87 0.35 -5.99
N ASN A 587 35.70 0.82 -5.05
CA ASN A 587 35.80 2.22 -4.59
C ASN A 587 34.51 2.82 -3.97
N PHE A 588 33.40 2.10 -3.87
CA PHE A 588 32.12 2.62 -3.33
C PHE A 588 32.26 3.16 -1.90
N LEU A 589 33.11 2.52 -1.09
CA LEU A 589 33.48 2.97 0.25
C LEU A 589 33.99 4.43 0.28
N HIS A 590 34.74 4.86 -0.75
CA HIS A 590 35.29 6.20 -0.85
C HIS A 590 34.23 7.28 -1.10
N LEU A 591 32.97 6.93 -1.35
CA LEU A 591 31.85 7.88 -1.38
C LEU A 591 31.49 8.38 0.03
N PHE A 592 31.73 7.57 1.07
CA PHE A 592 31.34 7.86 2.46
C PHE A 592 32.43 8.57 3.28
N ASN A 593 33.57 8.92 2.68
CA ASN A 593 34.69 9.59 3.36
C ASN A 593 34.31 10.94 4.01
N ASP A 594 33.23 11.57 3.55
CA ASP A 594 32.68 12.84 4.07
C ASP A 594 31.38 12.65 4.90
N LEU A 595 31.07 11.43 5.36
CA LEU A 595 29.81 11.16 6.07
C LEU A 595 29.70 11.98 7.37
N ARG A 596 28.77 12.94 7.42
CA ARG A 596 28.53 13.86 8.55
C ARG A 596 27.28 13.52 9.37
N VAL A 597 26.34 12.77 8.81
CA VAL A 597 25.13 12.30 9.50
C VAL A 597 24.88 10.84 9.13
N ILE A 598 24.59 10.00 10.13
CA ILE A 598 23.97 8.69 9.93
C ILE A 598 22.63 8.64 10.68
N VAL A 599 21.57 8.23 10.00
CA VAL A 599 20.22 8.07 10.55
C VAL A 599 19.85 6.59 10.51
N TYR A 600 19.20 6.13 11.58
CA TYR A 600 18.51 4.84 11.65
C TYR A 600 17.04 5.17 11.88
N ASP A 601 16.22 5.03 10.85
CA ASP A 601 14.76 5.17 10.98
C ASP A 601 14.13 3.80 11.23
N GLU A 602 13.04 3.78 12.01
CA GLU A 602 12.40 2.59 12.56
C GLU A 602 13.42 1.51 13.01
N ALA A 603 14.32 1.92 13.90
CA ALA A 603 15.43 1.07 14.35
C ALA A 603 14.99 -0.18 15.12
N ASP A 604 13.80 -0.15 15.71
CA ASP A 604 13.08 -1.34 16.19
C ASP A 604 12.80 -2.33 15.05
N ARG A 605 12.20 -1.87 13.95
CA ARG A 605 11.91 -2.72 12.78
C ARG A 605 13.17 -3.17 12.03
N LEU A 606 14.23 -2.36 12.00
CA LEU A 606 15.53 -2.77 11.47
C LEU A 606 16.07 -4.01 12.20
N LEU A 607 15.84 -4.11 13.51
CA LEU A 607 16.22 -5.27 14.32
C LEU A 607 15.23 -6.43 14.17
N ASP A 608 13.91 -6.17 14.16
CA ASP A 608 12.87 -7.18 13.93
C ASP A 608 13.08 -7.97 12.62
N GLN A 609 13.54 -7.29 11.57
CA GLN A 609 13.84 -7.90 10.27
C GLN A 609 15.21 -8.61 10.22
N GLY A 610 15.94 -8.64 11.33
CA GLY A 610 17.19 -9.38 11.49
C GLY A 610 18.46 -8.62 11.05
N PHE A 611 18.35 -7.37 10.60
CA PHE A 611 19.48 -6.62 10.01
C PHE A 611 20.62 -6.26 11.00
N LYS A 612 20.61 -6.74 12.24
CA LYS A 612 21.64 -6.43 13.26
C LYS A 612 23.06 -6.69 12.74
N ARG A 613 23.26 -7.75 11.96
CA ARG A 613 24.58 -8.11 11.38
C ARG A 613 25.00 -7.13 10.29
N GLU A 614 24.05 -6.71 9.47
CA GLU A 614 24.22 -5.79 8.36
C GLU A 614 24.50 -4.37 8.88
N LEU A 615 23.78 -3.92 9.91
CA LEU A 615 24.08 -2.68 10.64
C LEU A 615 25.50 -2.70 11.25
N ASP A 616 25.92 -3.82 11.85
CA ASP A 616 27.27 -4.00 12.40
C ASP A 616 28.36 -4.07 11.31
N LYS A 617 28.05 -4.57 10.11
CA LYS A 617 28.92 -4.49 8.93
C LYS A 617 29.05 -3.04 8.46
N ILE A 618 27.93 -2.36 8.19
CA ILE A 618 27.89 -0.95 7.74
C ILE A 618 28.70 -0.07 8.69
N LEU A 619 28.51 -0.21 10.01
CA LEU A 619 29.24 0.56 11.01
C LEU A 619 30.77 0.37 10.98
N LYS A 620 31.28 -0.79 10.57
CA LYS A 620 32.72 -1.06 10.40
C LYS A 620 33.28 -0.48 9.11
N PHE A 621 32.45 -0.37 8.07
CA PHE A 621 32.81 0.28 6.81
C PHE A 621 32.83 1.81 6.93
N MET A 622 31.83 2.40 7.60
CA MET A 622 31.74 3.88 7.70
C MET A 622 32.96 4.46 8.45
N PRO A 623 33.54 5.59 8.00
CA PRO A 623 34.80 6.11 8.54
C PRO A 623 34.84 6.25 10.06
N ASP A 624 36.00 5.99 10.65
CA ASP A 624 36.25 6.13 12.08
C ASP A 624 35.77 7.51 12.59
N ARG A 625 34.80 7.46 13.51
CA ARG A 625 34.11 8.63 14.05
C ARG A 625 35.02 9.61 14.80
N THR A 626 36.16 9.13 15.32
CA THR A 626 37.17 9.99 15.95
C THR A 626 37.92 10.86 14.92
N LYS A 627 37.97 10.41 13.66
CA LYS A 627 38.64 11.07 12.54
C LYS A 627 37.66 11.90 11.71
N VAL A 628 36.51 11.32 11.37
CA VAL A 628 35.40 12.00 10.67
C VAL A 628 34.26 12.22 11.66
N ARG A 629 34.18 13.44 12.21
CA ARG A 629 33.13 13.82 13.16
C ARG A 629 31.75 13.79 12.47
N ARG A 630 31.03 12.69 12.68
CA ARG A 630 29.61 12.50 12.31
C ARG A 630 28.66 12.67 13.49
N GLN A 631 27.42 13.01 13.20
CA GLN A 631 26.25 12.90 14.09
C GLN A 631 25.57 11.54 13.82
N ALA A 632 25.05 10.90 14.86
CA ALA A 632 24.20 9.72 14.76
C ALA A 632 22.80 10.03 15.33
N LEU A 633 21.77 9.72 14.56
CA LEU A 633 20.36 9.90 14.90
C LEU A 633 19.66 8.54 14.81
N LEU A 634 19.00 8.10 15.88
CA LEU A 634 18.25 6.84 15.90
C LEU A 634 16.81 7.13 16.32
N PHE A 635 15.86 6.83 15.44
CA PHE A 635 14.43 7.00 15.64
C PHE A 635 13.76 5.62 15.74
N SER A 636 12.90 5.45 16.73
CA SER A 636 12.25 4.17 17.05
C SER A 636 10.94 4.41 17.80
N ALA A 637 10.04 3.42 17.85
CA ALA A 637 8.92 3.43 18.80
C ALA A 637 9.33 2.85 20.16
N THR A 638 10.31 1.94 20.21
CA THR A 638 10.83 1.33 21.45
C THR A 638 12.31 1.60 21.70
N VAL A 639 12.78 1.28 22.91
CA VAL A 639 14.18 1.46 23.34
C VAL A 639 14.66 0.21 24.09
N SER A 640 14.58 -0.95 23.43
CA SER A 640 15.05 -2.23 23.98
C SER A 640 16.57 -2.27 24.14
N GLU A 641 17.10 -3.26 24.88
CA GLU A 641 18.54 -3.41 25.07
C GLU A 641 19.31 -3.62 23.75
N GLU A 642 18.68 -4.19 22.71
CA GLU A 642 19.29 -4.30 21.39
C GLU A 642 19.43 -2.93 20.71
N ILE A 643 18.43 -2.06 20.86
CA ILE A 643 18.45 -0.67 20.37
C ILE A 643 19.48 0.15 21.16
N LYS A 644 19.57 -0.02 22.48
CA LYS A 644 20.65 0.56 23.30
C LYS A 644 22.02 0.03 22.87
N GLY A 645 22.11 -1.22 22.42
CA GLY A 645 23.29 -1.81 21.79
C GLY A 645 23.68 -1.10 20.49
N VAL A 646 22.75 -0.91 19.55
CA VAL A 646 22.99 -0.15 18.30
C VAL A 646 23.39 1.29 18.60
N ALA A 647 22.70 1.96 19.54
CA ALA A 647 23.05 3.29 20.01
C ALA A 647 24.49 3.32 20.57
N LYS A 648 24.85 2.40 21.47
CA LYS A 648 26.21 2.29 22.04
C LYS A 648 27.31 2.02 21.01
N SER A 649 26.99 1.35 19.90
CA SER A 649 27.94 1.09 18.79
C SER A 649 28.01 2.19 17.74
N SER A 650 27.02 3.07 17.63
CA SER A 650 26.95 4.13 16.61
C SER A 650 27.16 5.55 17.16
N MET A 651 26.66 5.80 18.38
CA MET A 651 26.60 7.13 19.00
C MET A 651 27.84 7.48 19.81
N ALA A 652 28.05 8.78 20.03
CA ALA A 652 29.00 9.28 21.03
C ALA A 652 28.44 9.08 22.45
N PRO A 653 29.28 8.86 23.48
CA PRO A 653 28.82 8.59 24.85
C PRO A 653 27.94 9.68 25.49
N ASN A 654 27.94 10.89 24.94
CA ASN A 654 27.15 12.04 25.39
C ASN A 654 25.88 12.30 24.55
N TYR A 655 25.35 11.27 23.88
CA TYR A 655 24.07 11.38 23.16
C TYR A 655 22.92 11.76 24.09
N LYS A 656 21.92 12.47 23.57
CA LYS A 656 20.71 12.83 24.31
C LYS A 656 19.59 11.84 24.01
N PHE A 657 19.07 11.20 25.05
CA PHE A 657 17.78 10.51 24.96
C PHE A 657 16.63 11.52 25.00
N ILE A 658 15.66 11.34 24.11
CA ILE A 658 14.42 12.12 24.00
C ILE A 658 13.28 11.11 23.79
N SER A 659 12.28 11.12 24.66
CA SER A 659 11.00 10.44 24.41
C SER A 659 9.88 11.46 24.28
N THR A 660 8.93 11.17 23.40
CA THR A 660 7.67 11.92 23.24
C THR A 660 6.43 11.05 23.48
N LEU A 661 6.62 9.85 24.03
CA LEU A 661 5.54 9.08 24.64
C LEU A 661 5.20 9.71 26.00
N LYS A 662 3.92 9.71 26.36
CA LYS A 662 3.49 10.02 27.74
C LYS A 662 3.89 8.86 28.66
N GLU A 663 3.99 9.11 29.96
CA GLU A 663 4.33 8.07 30.94
C GLU A 663 3.31 6.92 30.88
N ASP A 664 2.02 7.23 30.83
CA ASP A 664 0.90 6.30 30.60
C ASP A 664 1.08 5.41 29.34
N GLU A 665 1.77 5.90 28.31
CA GLU A 665 1.98 5.21 27.03
C GLU A 665 3.25 4.34 27.01
N VAL A 666 4.22 4.63 27.89
CA VAL A 666 5.32 3.70 28.21
C VAL A 666 4.80 2.60 29.13
N ASN A 667 3.89 2.95 30.04
CA ASN A 667 3.42 2.12 31.14
C ASN A 667 2.05 1.45 30.89
N VAL A 668 1.62 1.29 29.63
CA VAL A 668 0.37 0.58 29.27
C VAL A 668 0.29 -0.81 29.93
N HIS A 669 1.43 -1.46 30.12
CA HIS A 669 1.53 -2.75 30.79
C HIS A 669 1.34 -2.69 32.32
N GLU A 670 1.57 -1.55 32.97
CA GLU A 670 1.27 -1.34 34.39
C GLU A 670 -0.23 -1.13 34.64
N HIS A 671 -0.97 -0.64 33.63
CA HIS A 671 -2.38 -0.26 33.77
C HIS A 671 -3.38 -1.28 33.19
N VAL A 672 -2.96 -2.14 32.25
CA VAL A 672 -3.77 -3.28 31.77
C VAL A 672 -3.76 -4.40 32.81
N PRO A 673 -4.91 -4.91 33.29
CA PRO A 673 -4.94 -6.13 34.11
C PRO A 673 -4.44 -7.34 33.32
N GLN A 674 -3.30 -7.90 33.74
CA GLN A 674 -2.60 -9.00 33.05
C GLN A 674 -2.68 -10.30 33.85
N HIS A 675 -3.08 -11.38 33.18
CA HIS A 675 -3.16 -12.71 33.77
C HIS A 675 -2.45 -13.76 32.91
N SER A 676 -2.03 -14.86 33.53
CA SER A 676 -1.41 -16.03 32.91
C SER A 676 -2.17 -17.31 33.26
N LEU A 677 -2.25 -18.22 32.30
CA LEU A 677 -2.78 -19.56 32.47
C LEU A 677 -1.72 -20.56 32.01
N ILE A 678 -1.40 -21.55 32.85
CA ILE A 678 -0.49 -22.65 32.50
C ILE A 678 -1.33 -23.92 32.32
N VAL A 679 -1.42 -24.40 31.08
CA VAL A 679 -2.19 -25.59 30.67
C VAL A 679 -1.49 -26.34 29.53
N PRO A 680 -1.58 -27.68 29.44
CA PRO A 680 -1.05 -28.47 28.32
C PRO A 680 -1.45 -27.93 26.95
N PHE A 681 -0.60 -28.13 25.92
CA PHE A 681 -0.85 -27.62 24.56
C PHE A 681 -2.22 -28.03 23.98
N ALA A 682 -2.72 -29.22 24.34
CA ALA A 682 -4.06 -29.69 23.98
C ALA A 682 -5.21 -28.77 24.44
N GLN A 683 -5.03 -28.08 25.56
CA GLN A 683 -6.02 -27.20 26.17
C GLN A 683 -5.90 -25.74 25.69
N HIS A 684 -4.87 -25.37 24.93
CA HIS A 684 -4.62 -23.98 24.52
C HIS A 684 -5.79 -23.36 23.75
N LEU A 685 -6.38 -24.10 22.81
CA LEU A 685 -7.54 -23.65 22.04
C LEU A 685 -8.83 -23.64 22.89
N SER A 686 -8.99 -24.62 23.79
CA SER A 686 -10.12 -24.72 24.72
C SER A 686 -10.16 -23.55 25.71
N ALA A 687 -9.03 -23.23 26.34
CA ALA A 687 -8.90 -22.06 27.20
C ALA A 687 -9.10 -20.76 26.43
N THR A 688 -8.56 -20.65 25.21
CA THR A 688 -8.80 -19.49 24.33
C THR A 688 -10.30 -19.29 24.07
N LEU A 689 -11.04 -20.36 23.73
CA LEU A 689 -12.48 -20.31 23.52
C LEU A 689 -13.24 -19.91 24.80
N ALA A 690 -12.87 -20.47 25.96
CA ALA A 690 -13.51 -20.14 27.23
C ALA A 690 -13.38 -18.65 27.58
N PHE A 691 -12.20 -18.04 27.37
CA PHE A 691 -12.01 -16.60 27.60
C PHE A 691 -12.77 -15.72 26.60
N LEU A 692 -12.88 -16.11 25.33
CA LEU A 692 -13.73 -15.39 24.35
C LEU A 692 -15.20 -15.41 24.75
N LEU A 693 -15.71 -16.56 25.25
CA LEU A 693 -17.09 -16.69 25.71
C LEU A 693 -17.34 -15.87 26.99
N GLN A 694 -16.36 -15.81 27.90
CA GLN A 694 -16.43 -14.96 29.10
C GLN A 694 -16.38 -13.46 28.74
N ASP A 695 -15.52 -13.05 27.80
CA ASP A 695 -15.48 -11.67 27.29
C ASP A 695 -16.79 -11.26 26.61
N LYS A 696 -17.36 -12.14 25.79
CA LYS A 696 -18.65 -11.90 25.12
C LYS A 696 -19.78 -11.72 26.12
N THR A 697 -19.78 -12.52 27.19
CA THR A 697 -20.75 -12.41 28.27
C THR A 697 -20.61 -11.09 29.03
N ARG A 698 -19.36 -10.65 29.29
CA ARG A 698 -19.06 -9.37 29.97
C ARG A 698 -19.48 -8.15 29.16
N ASN A 699 -19.06 -8.07 27.89
CA ASN A 699 -19.29 -6.89 27.05
C ASN A 699 -20.69 -6.89 26.40
N SER A 700 -21.65 -7.64 26.96
CA SER A 700 -23.03 -7.76 26.43
C SER A 700 -23.08 -8.11 24.92
N GLY A 701 -22.16 -8.95 24.47
CA GLY A 701 -21.96 -9.33 23.06
C GLY A 701 -20.92 -8.52 22.31
N ALA A 702 -20.59 -7.29 22.73
CA ALA A 702 -19.69 -6.36 22.03
C ALA A 702 -18.18 -6.67 22.21
N THR A 703 -17.80 -7.95 22.16
CA THR A 703 -16.40 -8.38 22.20
C THR A 703 -15.65 -7.93 20.95
N LYS A 704 -14.51 -7.27 21.14
CA LYS A 704 -13.53 -6.99 20.09
C LYS A 704 -12.17 -7.53 20.55
N ALA A 705 -11.94 -8.82 20.37
CA ALA A 705 -10.76 -9.51 20.88
C ALA A 705 -9.65 -9.65 19.82
N MET A 706 -8.40 -9.76 20.27
CA MET A 706 -7.26 -10.16 19.46
C MET A 706 -6.59 -11.40 20.05
N ILE A 707 -6.20 -12.35 19.20
CA ILE A 707 -5.52 -13.60 19.59
C ILE A 707 -4.19 -13.67 18.83
N PHE A 708 -3.08 -13.68 19.58
CA PHE A 708 -1.74 -13.85 19.03
C PHE A 708 -1.26 -15.29 19.17
N LEU A 709 -0.78 -15.88 18.07
CA LEU A 709 -0.20 -17.22 18.02
C LEU A 709 1.22 -17.22 17.42
N PRO A 710 2.07 -18.21 17.75
CA PRO A 710 3.51 -18.13 17.46
C PRO A 710 3.86 -18.48 16.01
N THR A 711 2.94 -19.09 15.25
CA THR A 711 3.17 -19.44 13.84
C THR A 711 1.94 -19.18 12.97
N ALA A 712 2.18 -18.84 11.71
CA ALA A 712 1.12 -18.61 10.72
C ALA A 712 0.21 -19.84 10.49
N ARG A 713 0.69 -21.07 10.72
CA ARG A 713 -0.14 -22.29 10.60
C ARG A 713 -1.01 -22.52 11.82
N ALA A 714 -0.51 -22.21 13.03
CA ALA A 714 -1.34 -22.22 14.24
C ALA A 714 -2.48 -21.19 14.15
N VAL A 715 -2.24 -20.02 13.54
CA VAL A 715 -3.29 -19.04 13.21
C VAL A 715 -4.38 -19.65 12.33
N SER A 716 -4.01 -20.28 11.21
CA SER A 716 -5.00 -20.92 10.32
C SER A 716 -5.73 -22.10 10.98
N PHE A 717 -5.06 -22.89 11.82
CA PHE A 717 -5.71 -23.96 12.58
C PHE A 717 -6.73 -23.40 13.59
N PHE A 718 -6.39 -22.36 14.34
CA PHE A 718 -7.33 -21.68 15.25
C PHE A 718 -8.50 -21.06 14.47
N TYR A 719 -8.23 -20.39 13.36
CA TYR A 719 -9.28 -19.78 12.53
C TYR A 719 -10.20 -20.82 11.88
N GLU A 720 -9.66 -21.88 11.27
CA GLU A 720 -10.47 -22.93 10.65
C GLU A 720 -11.33 -23.65 11.71
N THR A 721 -10.77 -23.92 12.89
CA THR A 721 -11.52 -24.60 13.98
C THR A 721 -12.64 -23.71 14.52
N LEU A 722 -12.34 -22.45 14.87
CA LEU A 722 -13.33 -21.52 15.45
C LEU A 722 -14.39 -21.08 14.43
N SER A 723 -14.06 -21.05 13.12
CA SER A 723 -15.03 -20.75 12.05
C SER A 723 -16.12 -21.81 11.87
N LYS A 724 -15.95 -23.01 12.46
CA LYS A 724 -16.96 -24.09 12.45
C LYS A 724 -17.92 -24.02 13.64
N LEU A 725 -17.77 -23.05 14.56
CA LEU A 725 -18.74 -22.81 15.63
C LEU A 725 -20.11 -22.39 15.06
N PRO A 726 -21.24 -22.71 15.73
CA PRO A 726 -22.56 -22.24 15.33
C PRO A 726 -22.60 -20.71 15.20
N ARG A 727 -23.27 -20.20 14.16
CA ARG A 727 -23.39 -18.75 13.90
C ARG A 727 -23.92 -18.03 15.15
N GLY A 728 -23.29 -16.91 15.51
CA GLY A 728 -23.63 -16.13 16.71
C GLY A 728 -23.01 -16.65 18.01
N THR A 729 -22.28 -17.77 18.02
CA THR A 729 -21.51 -18.22 19.20
C THR A 729 -20.41 -17.21 19.56
N LEU A 730 -19.66 -16.77 18.56
CA LEU A 730 -18.66 -15.69 18.65
C LEU A 730 -19.01 -14.54 17.68
N PRO A 731 -18.44 -13.34 17.88
CA PRO A 731 -18.40 -12.28 16.87
C PRO A 731 -17.67 -12.71 15.57
N PRO A 732 -17.71 -11.89 14.49
CA PRO A 732 -17.03 -12.19 13.23
C PRO A 732 -15.52 -12.46 13.43
N LEU A 733 -15.01 -13.51 12.79
CA LEU A 733 -13.60 -13.91 12.87
C LEU A 733 -12.78 -13.31 11.72
N TYR A 734 -11.57 -12.85 12.01
CA TYR A 734 -10.60 -12.31 11.04
C TYR A 734 -9.26 -13.03 11.17
N GLU A 735 -8.51 -13.17 10.06
CA GLU A 735 -7.25 -13.95 10.02
C GLU A 735 -6.12 -13.18 9.34
N ILE A 736 -5.04 -12.85 10.08
CA ILE A 736 -3.89 -12.12 9.53
C ILE A 736 -2.58 -12.79 9.93
N HIS A 737 -1.85 -13.31 8.94
CA HIS A 737 -0.55 -13.94 9.16
C HIS A 737 0.36 -13.75 7.94
N SER A 738 1.68 -14.00 8.10
CA SER A 738 2.67 -13.81 7.02
C SER A 738 2.33 -14.51 5.70
N ARG A 739 1.70 -15.70 5.74
CA ARG A 739 1.27 -16.49 4.57
C ARG A 739 -0.03 -16.02 3.88
N LYS A 740 -0.69 -14.93 4.31
CA LYS A 740 -1.81 -14.32 3.56
C LYS A 740 -1.23 -13.34 2.54
N SER A 741 -1.87 -13.21 1.37
CA SER A 741 -1.50 -12.16 0.40
C SER A 741 -1.70 -10.76 1.00
N GLN A 742 -0.89 -9.79 0.58
CA GLN A 742 -0.98 -8.43 1.14
C GLN A 742 -2.37 -7.79 1.01
N PRO A 743 -3.11 -7.92 -0.12
CA PRO A 743 -4.50 -7.42 -0.21
C PRO A 743 -5.45 -8.10 0.78
N ALA A 744 -5.27 -9.41 1.06
CA ALA A 744 -6.07 -10.10 2.07
C ALA A 744 -5.74 -9.64 3.50
N ARG A 745 -4.47 -9.31 3.79
CA ARG A 745 -4.06 -8.74 5.09
C ARG A 745 -4.66 -7.34 5.30
N ILE A 746 -4.60 -6.49 4.28
CA ILE A 746 -5.20 -5.13 4.30
C ILE A 746 -6.71 -5.24 4.54
N LYS A 747 -7.42 -5.97 3.66
CA LYS A 747 -8.89 -6.16 3.76
C LYS A 747 -9.35 -6.71 5.12
N ALA A 748 -8.59 -7.63 5.71
CA ALA A 748 -8.91 -8.19 7.03
C ALA A 748 -8.57 -7.23 8.18
N ALA A 749 -7.54 -6.38 8.04
CA ALA A 749 -7.18 -5.38 9.03
C ALA A 749 -8.22 -4.24 9.06
N ASP A 750 -8.57 -3.69 7.90
CA ASP A 750 -9.53 -2.59 7.78
C ASP A 750 -10.91 -3.04 8.28
N ALA A 751 -11.37 -4.20 7.83
CA ALA A 751 -12.66 -4.75 8.27
C ALA A 751 -12.69 -5.10 9.78
N PHE A 752 -11.56 -5.36 10.45
CA PHE A 752 -11.51 -5.50 11.91
C PHE A 752 -11.37 -4.15 12.63
N LYS A 753 -10.66 -3.19 12.03
CA LYS A 753 -10.52 -1.82 12.55
C LYS A 753 -11.90 -1.17 12.69
N ASP A 754 -12.71 -1.24 11.63
CA ASP A 754 -14.02 -0.60 11.54
C ASP A 754 -15.13 -1.38 12.28
N ALA A 755 -14.90 -2.67 12.56
CA ALA A 755 -15.87 -3.49 13.27
C ALA A 755 -16.07 -3.06 14.74
N LYS A 756 -17.34 -2.95 15.17
CA LYS A 756 -17.72 -2.73 16.57
C LYS A 756 -17.54 -3.98 17.45
N GLN A 757 -17.50 -5.16 16.84
CA GLN A 757 -17.28 -6.46 17.50
C GLN A 757 -16.57 -7.41 16.52
N GLY A 758 -15.70 -8.29 17.03
CA GLY A 758 -14.91 -9.21 16.21
C GLY A 758 -13.87 -9.98 17.01
N VAL A 759 -13.26 -10.98 16.38
CA VAL A 759 -12.08 -11.69 16.91
C VAL A 759 -11.01 -11.78 15.82
N LEU A 760 -9.93 -11.02 15.96
CA LEU A 760 -8.80 -11.07 15.04
C LEU A 760 -7.75 -12.08 15.53
N ILE A 761 -7.60 -13.16 14.78
CA ILE A 761 -6.63 -14.23 15.01
C ILE A 761 -5.40 -13.94 14.15
N SER A 762 -4.24 -13.78 14.78
CA SER A 762 -3.06 -13.21 14.13
C SER A 762 -1.74 -13.85 14.58
N SER A 763 -0.74 -13.81 13.69
CA SER A 763 0.67 -13.90 14.12
C SER A 763 1.21 -12.50 14.41
N ASP A 764 2.49 -12.38 14.74
CA ASP A 764 3.13 -11.10 15.10
C ASP A 764 3.09 -9.98 14.04
N VAL A 765 2.57 -10.24 12.84
CA VAL A 765 2.42 -9.26 11.74
C VAL A 765 1.44 -8.12 12.03
N THR A 766 0.59 -8.23 13.07
CA THR A 766 -0.27 -7.12 13.54
C THR A 766 0.14 -6.57 14.92
N ALA A 767 1.17 -7.15 15.55
CA ALA A 767 1.59 -6.77 16.89
C ALA A 767 2.29 -5.40 16.95
N ARG A 768 2.72 -4.84 15.80
CA ARG A 768 3.37 -3.53 15.67
C ARG A 768 2.70 -2.72 14.56
N GLY A 769 2.77 -1.39 14.63
CA GLY A 769 2.27 -0.46 13.59
C GLY A 769 0.75 -0.31 13.44
N MET A 770 -0.02 -1.40 13.49
CA MET A 770 -1.47 -1.36 13.29
C MET A 770 -2.22 -0.78 14.50
N ASP A 771 -3.26 0.02 14.23
CA ASP A 771 -4.18 0.54 15.24
C ASP A 771 -5.61 0.02 15.04
N PHE A 772 -6.19 -0.47 16.13
CA PHE A 772 -7.50 -1.10 16.18
C PHE A 772 -8.25 -0.54 17.40
N PRO A 773 -9.16 0.43 17.22
CA PRO A 773 -9.83 1.08 18.34
C PRO A 773 -10.82 0.12 19.03
N GLY A 774 -10.92 0.21 20.36
CA GLY A 774 -11.91 -0.51 21.16
C GLY A 774 -11.66 -2.00 21.39
N VAL A 775 -10.42 -2.50 21.27
CA VAL A 775 -10.09 -3.91 21.56
C VAL A 775 -10.30 -4.21 23.06
N THR A 776 -11.23 -5.09 23.40
CA THR A 776 -11.61 -5.45 24.79
C THR A 776 -10.61 -6.38 25.48
N LEU A 777 -10.09 -7.35 24.73
CA LEU A 777 -9.27 -8.45 25.23
C LEU A 777 -8.14 -8.80 24.27
N VAL A 778 -6.91 -8.92 24.78
CA VAL A 778 -5.78 -9.55 24.09
C VAL A 778 -5.50 -10.91 24.73
N ILE A 779 -5.63 -11.97 23.95
CA ILE A 779 -5.15 -13.32 24.30
C ILE A 779 -3.83 -13.56 23.55
N GLN A 780 -2.82 -14.05 24.27
CA GLN A 780 -1.56 -14.54 23.69
C GLN A 780 -1.46 -16.03 23.98
N THR A 781 -1.53 -16.87 22.95
CA THR A 781 -1.60 -18.32 23.10
C THR A 781 -0.31 -18.95 22.57
N GLY A 782 0.50 -19.49 23.48
CA GLY A 782 1.86 -19.95 23.23
C GLY A 782 2.92 -18.85 23.37
N LEU A 783 4.19 -19.29 23.47
CA LEU A 783 5.36 -18.50 23.80
C LEU A 783 5.53 -17.21 22.95
N PRO A 784 5.55 -16.01 23.58
CA PRO A 784 6.05 -14.79 22.95
C PRO A 784 7.57 -14.87 22.71
N ALA A 785 8.06 -14.28 21.61
CA ALA A 785 9.47 -14.38 21.24
C ALA A 785 10.43 -13.77 22.28
N ASN A 786 10.02 -12.67 22.91
CA ASN A 786 10.74 -11.99 24.00
C ASN A 786 9.75 -11.09 24.80
N ALA A 787 10.25 -10.45 25.86
CA ALA A 787 9.47 -9.55 26.71
C ALA A 787 8.89 -8.34 25.94
N GLU A 788 9.65 -7.75 25.00
CA GLU A 788 9.19 -6.62 24.20
C GLU A 788 7.97 -7.01 23.33
N GLN A 789 8.03 -8.18 22.69
CA GLN A 789 6.96 -8.66 21.82
C GLN A 789 5.68 -8.98 22.61
N TYR A 790 5.80 -9.41 23.85
CA TYR A 790 4.67 -9.56 24.76
C TYR A 790 3.98 -8.20 25.03
N VAL A 791 4.74 -7.14 25.29
CA VAL A 791 4.20 -5.78 25.50
C VAL A 791 3.60 -5.21 24.22
N HIS A 792 4.22 -5.42 23.04
CA HIS A 792 3.67 -4.98 21.75
C HIS A 792 2.30 -5.57 21.43
N ARG A 793 2.14 -6.88 21.71
CA ARG A 793 0.87 -7.62 21.59
C ARG A 793 -0.15 -7.11 22.60
N LEU A 794 0.23 -6.98 23.88
CA LEU A 794 -0.62 -6.45 24.96
C LEU A 794 -1.15 -5.06 24.60
N GLY A 795 -0.27 -4.14 24.17
CA GLY A 795 -0.59 -2.78 23.78
C GLY A 795 -1.45 -2.63 22.53
N ARG A 796 -2.13 -3.69 22.05
CA ARG A 796 -3.29 -3.56 21.16
C ARG A 796 -4.59 -3.20 21.91
N THR A 797 -4.69 -3.50 23.21
CA THR A 797 -5.81 -3.08 24.07
C THR A 797 -5.44 -1.85 24.92
N ALA A 798 -6.40 -1.33 25.69
CA ALA A 798 -6.29 -0.16 26.58
C ALA A 798 -5.72 1.12 25.92
N ARG A 799 -6.16 1.41 24.69
CA ARG A 799 -5.81 2.64 23.97
C ARG A 799 -6.79 3.76 24.27
N ALA A 800 -6.32 5.02 24.23
CA ALA A 800 -7.13 6.22 24.41
C ALA A 800 -8.01 6.22 25.69
N GLY A 801 -7.51 5.66 26.79
CA GLY A 801 -8.22 5.59 28.07
C GLY A 801 -9.35 4.55 28.14
N ALA A 802 -9.58 3.75 27.09
CA ALA A 802 -10.53 2.65 27.14
C ALA A 802 -10.06 1.52 28.06
N GLY A 803 -11.00 0.82 28.70
CA GLY A 803 -10.69 -0.40 29.46
C GLY A 803 -10.19 -1.52 28.56
N GLY A 804 -9.22 -2.30 29.02
CA GLY A 804 -8.58 -3.37 28.26
C GLY A 804 -7.90 -4.41 29.14
N ARG A 805 -7.81 -5.66 28.69
CA ARG A 805 -7.32 -6.80 29.51
C ARG A 805 -6.41 -7.75 28.73
N GLY A 806 -5.43 -8.34 29.42
CA GLY A 806 -4.45 -9.25 28.83
C GLY A 806 -4.48 -10.66 29.45
N ILE A 807 -4.43 -11.70 28.61
CA ILE A 807 -4.32 -13.10 29.04
C ILE A 807 -3.19 -13.80 28.27
N LEU A 808 -2.27 -14.43 28.99
CA LEU A 808 -1.14 -15.20 28.46
C LEU A 808 -1.33 -16.70 28.74
N ILE A 809 -1.65 -17.49 27.71
CA ILE A 809 -1.82 -18.94 27.82
C ILE A 809 -0.51 -19.62 27.41
N LEU A 810 0.10 -20.36 28.33
CA LEU A 810 1.35 -21.10 28.15
C LEU A 810 1.17 -22.57 28.52
N SER A 811 2.03 -23.43 28.00
CA SER A 811 2.30 -24.76 28.58
C SER A 811 3.32 -24.70 29.72
N GLU A 812 3.38 -25.76 30.53
CA GLU A 812 4.36 -25.89 31.62
C GLU A 812 5.83 -25.74 31.14
N PRO A 813 6.27 -26.35 30.01
CA PRO A 813 7.58 -26.09 29.41
C PRO A 813 7.81 -24.61 29.08
N GLU A 814 6.79 -23.91 28.55
CA GLU A 814 6.89 -22.48 28.17
C GLU A 814 6.88 -21.53 29.36
N ALA A 815 6.45 -21.97 30.55
CA ALA A 815 6.42 -21.17 31.78
C ALA A 815 7.80 -20.65 32.24
N PHE A 816 8.89 -20.99 31.56
CA PHE A 816 10.19 -20.30 31.69
C PHE A 816 10.11 -18.82 31.28
N PHE A 817 9.17 -18.44 30.41
CA PHE A 817 8.96 -17.06 29.98
C PHE A 817 8.67 -16.13 31.16
N LEU A 818 7.71 -16.51 32.02
CA LEU A 818 7.34 -15.80 33.26
C LEU A 818 8.48 -15.70 34.29
N ARG A 819 9.57 -16.46 34.10
CA ARG A 819 10.75 -16.45 34.98
C ARG A 819 11.89 -15.58 34.47
N GLN A 820 11.81 -15.06 33.23
CA GLN A 820 12.76 -14.11 32.67
C GLN A 820 12.73 -12.80 33.49
N LYS A 821 13.87 -12.13 33.67
CA LYS A 821 13.98 -10.94 34.53
C LYS A 821 12.96 -9.88 34.12
N ASP A 822 13.02 -9.50 32.85
CA ASP A 822 12.27 -8.38 32.28
C ASP A 822 10.75 -8.66 32.22
N VAL A 823 10.34 -9.94 32.25
CA VAL A 823 8.92 -10.34 32.27
C VAL A 823 8.33 -10.30 33.68
N LYS A 824 9.14 -10.48 34.74
CA LYS A 824 8.67 -10.39 36.13
C LYS A 824 8.23 -8.97 36.50
N GLU A 825 8.83 -7.97 35.86
CA GLU A 825 8.52 -6.55 36.06
C GLU A 825 7.09 -6.21 35.57
N PHE A 826 6.47 -7.06 34.74
CA PHE A 826 5.11 -6.86 34.20
C PHE A 826 3.95 -7.32 35.11
N ASN A 827 4.21 -7.80 36.33
CA ASN A 827 3.18 -8.18 37.32
C ASN A 827 2.08 -9.16 36.81
N ILE A 828 2.41 -10.06 35.88
CA ILE A 828 1.45 -11.01 35.29
C ILE A 828 1.01 -12.02 36.36
N THR A 829 -0.25 -11.94 36.78
CA THR A 829 -0.81 -12.80 37.86
C THR A 829 -1.34 -14.14 37.32
N PRO A 830 -1.46 -15.22 38.11
CA PRO A 830 -2.18 -16.42 37.68
C PRO A 830 -3.70 -16.19 37.55
N ILE A 831 -4.34 -16.80 36.55
CA ILE A 831 -5.81 -16.85 36.43
C ILE A 831 -6.42 -17.57 37.67
N PRO A 832 -7.41 -16.97 38.36
CA PRO A 832 -8.21 -17.64 39.36
C PRO A 832 -8.93 -18.89 38.82
N GLN A 833 -8.89 -19.99 39.58
CA GLN A 833 -9.56 -21.26 39.27
C GLN A 833 -11.01 -21.33 39.79
N SER A 834 -11.55 -20.23 40.31
CA SER A 834 -12.92 -20.11 40.81
C SER A 834 -13.37 -18.64 40.76
N VAL A 835 -14.68 -18.40 40.91
CA VAL A 835 -15.26 -17.05 41.00
C VAL A 835 -14.69 -16.33 42.23
N PRO A 836 -14.09 -15.13 42.10
CA PRO A 836 -13.59 -14.38 43.25
C PRO A 836 -14.70 -14.04 44.25
N ALA A 837 -14.49 -14.37 45.53
CA ALA A 837 -15.49 -14.17 46.58
C ALA A 837 -15.76 -12.68 46.94
N THR A 838 -14.93 -11.76 46.46
CA THR A 838 -14.96 -10.33 46.85
C THR A 838 -15.11 -9.41 45.64
N GLY A 839 -16.36 -9.15 45.25
CA GLY A 839 -16.82 -7.91 44.59
C GLY A 839 -16.35 -7.59 43.16
N THR A 840 -15.25 -8.17 42.67
CA THR A 840 -14.67 -7.83 41.36
C THR A 840 -15.32 -8.62 40.23
N ALA A 841 -16.47 -8.14 39.74
CA ALA A 841 -17.14 -8.64 38.54
C ALA A 841 -16.29 -8.59 37.25
N ASP A 842 -15.09 -8.00 37.32
CA ASP A 842 -14.17 -7.75 36.21
C ASP A 842 -12.99 -8.75 36.06
N THR A 843 -12.69 -9.57 37.08
CA THR A 843 -11.56 -10.51 37.01
C THR A 843 -11.89 -11.72 36.13
N TYR A 844 -11.07 -12.07 35.13
CA TYR A 844 -11.26 -13.36 34.43
C TYR A 844 -10.95 -14.52 35.37
N TYR A 845 -11.70 -15.61 35.23
CA TYR A 845 -11.47 -16.86 35.93
C TYR A 845 -11.72 -18.02 34.97
N LEU A 846 -11.06 -19.15 35.22
CA LEU A 846 -11.27 -20.38 34.45
C LEU A 846 -11.31 -21.58 35.40
N ASP A 847 -12.50 -22.08 35.67
CA ASP A 847 -12.70 -23.30 36.44
C ASP A 847 -12.63 -24.57 35.56
N ALA A 848 -12.53 -25.74 36.20
CA ALA A 848 -12.40 -27.02 35.50
C ALA A 848 -13.65 -27.41 34.69
N VAL A 849 -14.84 -26.92 35.04
CA VAL A 849 -16.10 -27.22 34.34
C VAL A 849 -16.17 -26.39 33.05
N GLN A 850 -15.81 -25.11 33.12
CA GLN A 850 -15.68 -24.23 31.95
C GLN A 850 -14.66 -24.77 30.95
N LEU A 851 -13.48 -25.18 31.43
CA LEU A 851 -12.44 -25.74 30.57
C LEU A 851 -12.88 -27.06 29.93
N ALA A 852 -13.48 -27.99 30.68
CA ALA A 852 -13.99 -29.25 30.15
C ALA A 852 -15.12 -29.06 29.11
N ALA A 853 -16.01 -28.09 29.32
CA ALA A 853 -17.06 -27.75 28.35
C ALA A 853 -16.48 -27.17 27.05
N ALA A 854 -15.46 -26.30 27.17
CA ALA A 854 -14.74 -25.77 26.02
C ALA A 854 -13.93 -26.86 25.29
N GLU A 855 -13.30 -27.79 26.00
CA GLU A 855 -12.61 -28.95 25.40
C GLU A 855 -13.55 -29.87 24.63
N SER A 856 -14.71 -30.20 25.19
CA SER A 856 -15.72 -31.02 24.52
C SER A 856 -16.16 -30.37 23.20
N THR A 857 -16.40 -29.05 23.25
CA THR A 857 -16.73 -28.24 22.07
C THR A 857 -15.58 -28.27 21.05
N VAL A 858 -14.37 -27.89 21.44
CA VAL A 858 -13.20 -27.84 20.54
C VAL A 858 -12.90 -29.20 19.91
N ARG A 859 -12.98 -30.29 20.65
CA ARG A 859 -12.75 -31.66 20.14
C ARG A 859 -13.69 -32.01 18.98
N SER A 860 -14.96 -31.58 19.06
CA SER A 860 -15.94 -31.78 17.98
C SER A 860 -15.66 -30.96 16.72
N LEU A 861 -14.97 -29.81 16.85
CA LEU A 861 -14.62 -28.91 15.74
C LEU A 861 -13.29 -29.33 15.09
N VAL A 862 -12.30 -29.72 15.89
CA VAL A 862 -10.99 -30.22 15.42
C VAL A 862 -11.14 -31.53 14.62
N ALA A 863 -12.15 -32.34 14.92
CA ALA A 863 -12.53 -33.50 14.10
C ALA A 863 -12.89 -33.12 12.64
N GLN A 864 -13.38 -31.89 12.41
CA GLN A 864 -13.81 -31.38 11.10
C GLN A 864 -12.73 -30.56 10.37
N VAL A 865 -11.54 -30.41 10.96
CA VAL A 865 -10.40 -29.68 10.35
C VAL A 865 -9.61 -30.61 9.44
N SER A 866 -9.18 -30.09 8.28
CA SER A 866 -8.44 -30.87 7.29
C SER A 866 -7.12 -31.47 7.82
N GLU A 867 -6.79 -32.70 7.41
CA GLU A 867 -5.51 -33.33 7.76
C GLU A 867 -4.31 -32.53 7.22
N GLU A 868 -4.44 -31.85 6.09
CA GLU A 868 -3.37 -30.99 5.55
C GLU A 868 -3.03 -29.85 6.53
N VAL A 869 -4.04 -29.13 7.04
CA VAL A 869 -3.83 -28.04 8.01
C VAL A 869 -3.28 -28.58 9.34
N LYS A 870 -3.71 -29.76 9.79
CA LYS A 870 -3.12 -30.45 10.95
C LYS A 870 -1.63 -30.75 10.71
N ALA A 871 -1.29 -31.39 9.60
CA ALA A 871 0.09 -31.75 9.25
C ALA A 871 1.00 -30.52 9.03
N GLN A 872 0.46 -29.43 8.46
CA GLN A 872 1.17 -28.16 8.32
C GLN A 872 1.39 -27.48 9.68
N THR A 873 0.44 -27.59 10.61
CA THR A 873 0.53 -27.01 11.96
C THR A 873 1.52 -27.78 12.83
N TYR A 874 1.54 -29.10 12.77
CA TYR A 874 2.57 -29.95 13.39
C TYR A 874 3.99 -29.61 12.89
N ARG A 875 4.19 -29.50 11.56
CA ARG A 875 5.47 -29.08 10.97
C ARG A 875 5.90 -27.68 11.44
N ALA A 876 4.96 -26.77 11.65
CA ALA A 876 5.23 -25.43 12.18
C ALA A 876 5.55 -25.44 13.69
N PHE A 877 4.87 -26.28 14.48
CA PHE A 877 5.16 -26.50 15.91
C PHE A 877 6.61 -26.98 16.08
N LEU A 878 7.01 -28.05 15.37
CA LEU A 878 8.38 -28.56 15.41
C LEU A 878 9.37 -27.46 15.03
N GLY A 879 9.15 -26.78 13.90
CA GLY A 879 10.04 -25.72 13.42
C GLY A 879 10.22 -24.55 14.40
N PHE A 880 9.16 -24.16 15.11
CA PHE A 880 9.20 -23.09 16.10
C PHE A 880 9.93 -23.52 17.38
N TYR A 881 9.46 -24.57 18.06
CA TYR A 881 10.04 -24.97 19.35
C TYR A 881 11.46 -25.54 19.22
N ASN A 882 11.89 -25.97 18.02
CA ASN A 882 13.28 -26.32 17.72
C ASN A 882 14.29 -25.19 18.02
N ALA A 883 13.87 -23.93 17.90
CA ALA A 883 14.68 -22.77 18.27
C ALA A 883 14.71 -22.53 19.81
N TYR A 884 13.63 -22.90 20.51
CA TYR A 884 13.45 -22.66 21.95
C TYR A 884 13.85 -23.83 22.85
N CYS A 885 14.25 -24.99 22.31
CA CYS A 885 14.75 -26.17 23.04
C CYS A 885 15.56 -25.84 24.30
N LYS A 886 16.53 -24.91 24.22
CA LYS A 886 17.38 -24.51 25.35
C LYS A 886 16.60 -23.87 26.53
N GLY A 887 15.57 -23.08 26.25
CA GLY A 887 14.72 -22.45 27.28
C GLY A 887 13.71 -23.43 27.88
N LEU A 888 13.15 -24.30 27.03
CA LEU A 888 12.22 -25.38 27.39
C LEU A 888 12.92 -26.54 28.14
N LYS A 889 14.27 -26.61 28.06
CA LYS A 889 15.13 -27.72 28.47
C LYS A 889 14.91 -29.03 27.70
N TRP A 890 14.41 -28.97 26.46
CA TRP A 890 14.20 -30.13 25.60
C TRP A 890 15.44 -30.52 24.80
N SER A 891 15.74 -31.82 24.77
CA SER A 891 16.47 -32.50 23.70
C SER A 891 15.71 -32.46 22.36
N LYS A 892 16.29 -33.02 21.30
CA LYS A 892 15.58 -33.13 20.00
C LYS A 892 14.54 -34.25 20.02
N GLU A 893 14.78 -35.27 20.82
CA GLU A 893 13.89 -36.38 21.11
C GLU A 893 12.65 -35.90 21.86
N GLU A 894 12.81 -35.11 22.93
CA GLU A 894 11.69 -34.52 23.69
C GLU A 894 10.87 -33.52 22.86
N LEU A 895 11.51 -32.76 21.95
CA LEU A 895 10.83 -31.90 20.98
C LEU A 895 9.92 -32.72 20.06
N VAL A 896 10.42 -33.84 19.51
CA VAL A 896 9.64 -34.71 18.61
C VAL A 896 8.53 -35.43 19.39
N GLN A 897 8.80 -35.93 20.59
CA GLN A 897 7.79 -36.53 21.47
C GLN A 897 6.67 -35.54 21.80
N SER A 898 7.02 -34.30 22.16
CA SER A 898 6.06 -33.23 22.45
C SER A 898 5.26 -32.82 21.22
N GLY A 899 5.90 -32.79 20.04
CA GLY A 899 5.21 -32.56 18.76
C GLY A 899 4.24 -33.67 18.38
N ASN A 900 4.58 -34.92 18.65
CA ASN A 900 3.70 -36.07 18.41
C ASN A 900 2.49 -36.07 19.36
N ALA A 901 2.70 -35.79 20.65
CA ALA A 901 1.62 -35.58 21.62
C ALA A 901 0.70 -34.43 21.18
N TYR A 902 1.28 -33.29 20.78
CA TYR A 902 0.52 -32.15 20.24
C TYR A 902 -0.31 -32.52 19.00
N ALA A 903 0.22 -33.33 18.08
CA ALA A 903 -0.52 -33.77 16.91
C ALA A 903 -1.77 -34.61 17.28
N VAL A 904 -1.62 -35.57 18.20
CA VAL A 904 -2.75 -36.43 18.64
C VAL A 904 -3.73 -35.64 19.51
N GLU A 905 -3.25 -35.02 20.58
CA GLU A 905 -4.09 -34.44 21.64
C GLU A 905 -4.70 -33.08 21.28
N ALA A 906 -3.94 -32.21 20.59
CA ALA A 906 -4.37 -30.85 20.26
C ALA A 906 -4.92 -30.72 18.84
N LEU A 907 -4.27 -31.37 17.87
CA LEU A 907 -4.67 -31.32 16.46
C LEU A 907 -5.66 -32.43 16.07
N GLY A 908 -5.96 -33.38 16.96
CA GLY A 908 -6.87 -34.49 16.67
C GLY A 908 -6.42 -35.30 15.45
N TRP A 909 -5.15 -35.70 15.45
CA TRP A 909 -4.56 -36.59 14.45
C TRP A 909 -4.86 -38.06 14.81
N THR A 910 -5.42 -38.80 13.86
CA THR A 910 -6.02 -40.13 14.09
C THR A 910 -5.31 -41.27 13.34
N ARG A 911 -4.15 -41.01 12.73
CA ARG A 911 -3.33 -42.04 12.05
C ARG A 911 -2.23 -42.54 12.99
N ASP A 912 -1.92 -43.84 12.91
CA ASP A 912 -0.90 -44.50 13.75
C ASP A 912 0.50 -43.88 13.59
N ALA A 913 0.81 -43.41 12.38
CA ALA A 913 2.02 -42.66 12.09
C ALA A 913 1.79 -41.15 12.29
N PRO A 914 2.72 -40.42 12.93
CA PRO A 914 2.69 -38.96 13.01
C PRO A 914 2.57 -38.27 11.64
N PRO A 915 2.22 -36.97 11.58
CA PRO A 915 2.10 -36.27 10.31
C PRO A 915 3.42 -36.23 9.53
N ASP A 916 3.31 -36.14 8.21
CA ASP A 916 4.41 -36.27 7.27
C ASP A 916 5.46 -35.16 7.41
N ILE A 917 6.74 -35.52 7.30
CA ILE A 917 7.82 -34.54 7.21
C ILE A 917 8.86 -34.96 6.17
N GLU A 918 9.14 -34.07 5.21
CA GLU A 918 10.12 -34.32 4.16
C GLU A 918 11.52 -34.52 4.74
N LYS A 919 12.26 -35.50 4.20
CA LYS A 919 13.69 -35.72 4.50
C LYS A 919 14.56 -34.46 4.40
N LYS A 920 14.25 -33.55 3.44
CA LYS A 920 14.93 -32.25 3.27
C LYS A 920 14.64 -31.28 4.42
N THR A 921 13.41 -31.27 4.91
CA THR A 921 12.96 -30.44 6.04
C THR A 921 13.52 -30.96 7.38
N VAL A 922 13.52 -32.27 7.60
CA VAL A 922 14.20 -32.91 8.76
C VAL A 922 15.69 -32.52 8.81
N GLY A 923 16.36 -32.54 7.66
CA GLY A 923 17.75 -32.09 7.52
C GLY A 923 17.94 -30.62 7.92
N LYS A 924 17.13 -29.71 7.38
CA LYS A 924 17.17 -28.27 7.72
C LYS A 924 16.88 -27.99 9.20
N MET A 925 16.04 -28.77 9.86
CA MET A 925 15.75 -28.62 11.29
C MET A 925 16.83 -29.22 12.20
N GLY A 926 17.81 -29.97 11.67
CA GLY A 926 18.80 -30.68 12.48
C GLY A 926 18.25 -31.90 13.21
N LEU A 927 17.12 -32.46 12.76
CA LEU A 927 16.44 -33.62 13.38
C LEU A 927 16.79 -34.96 12.72
N LYS A 928 17.89 -35.00 11.95
CA LYS A 928 18.32 -36.19 11.20
C LYS A 928 18.77 -37.29 12.16
N GLY A 929 18.01 -38.39 12.22
CA GLY A 929 18.28 -39.55 13.08
C GLY A 929 17.51 -39.55 14.40
N VAL A 930 16.77 -38.48 14.70
CA VAL A 930 15.85 -38.43 15.85
C VAL A 930 14.69 -39.40 15.60
N ARG A 931 14.36 -40.22 16.59
CA ARG A 931 13.28 -41.23 16.48
C ARG A 931 11.90 -40.58 16.58
N GLY A 932 10.88 -41.25 16.03
CA GLY A 932 9.48 -40.82 16.14
C GLY A 932 9.00 -39.83 15.07
N LEU A 933 9.81 -39.53 14.05
CA LEU A 933 9.36 -38.75 12.88
C LEU A 933 8.89 -39.67 11.74
N ASN A 934 7.76 -39.34 11.13
CA ASN A 934 7.29 -39.96 9.89
C ASN A 934 7.96 -39.31 8.67
N ILE A 935 9.18 -39.78 8.35
CA ILE A 935 10.02 -39.17 7.31
C ILE A 935 9.63 -39.68 5.92
N VAL A 936 9.04 -38.81 5.10
CA VAL A 936 8.68 -39.11 3.72
C VAL A 936 9.73 -38.63 2.72
N SER A 937 9.88 -39.38 1.63
CA SER A 937 10.40 -38.85 0.36
C SER A 937 9.30 -38.04 -0.31
N PRO A 938 9.63 -37.00 -1.11
CA PRO A 938 8.62 -36.38 -1.98
C PRO A 938 8.06 -37.44 -2.94
N PRO A 939 6.78 -37.32 -3.37
CA PRO A 939 6.27 -38.16 -4.45
C PRO A 939 7.13 -37.95 -5.72
N PRO A 940 7.26 -38.96 -6.59
CA PRO A 940 7.82 -38.74 -7.91
C PRO A 940 7.03 -37.62 -8.61
N LYS A 941 7.71 -36.77 -9.39
CA LYS A 941 6.98 -35.94 -10.36
C LYS A 941 6.15 -36.87 -11.25
N PRO A 942 4.88 -36.56 -11.57
CA PRO A 942 4.14 -37.33 -12.56
C PRO A 942 4.94 -37.34 -13.86
N LYS A 943 4.95 -38.48 -14.55
CA LYS A 943 5.54 -38.53 -15.89
C LYS A 943 4.62 -37.76 -16.84
N VAL A 944 5.21 -37.17 -17.87
CA VAL A 944 4.45 -36.50 -18.94
C VAL A 944 3.51 -37.49 -19.65
N GLU A 945 3.90 -38.76 -19.66
CA GLU A 945 3.15 -39.91 -20.21
C GLU A 945 1.80 -40.16 -19.49
N ASP A 946 1.65 -39.77 -18.22
CA ASP A 946 0.41 -39.99 -17.42
C ASP A 946 -0.60 -38.82 -17.55
N LEU A 947 -0.46 -37.95 -18.55
CA LEU A 947 -1.32 -36.77 -18.80
C LEU A 947 -2.01 -36.77 -20.16
N GLU A 948 -1.83 -37.82 -20.98
CA GLU A 948 -2.51 -38.01 -22.27
C GLU A 948 -3.59 -39.12 -22.24
N SER A 949 -4.10 -39.45 -21.04
CA SER A 949 -5.17 -40.45 -20.80
C SER A 949 -6.26 -39.95 -19.86
#